data_AF-A0A9W3BKL7-F1
#
_entry.id   AF-A0A9W3BKL7-F1
#
_cell.length_a   1.000
_cell.length_b   1.000
_cell.length_c   1.000
_cell.angle_alpha   90.00
_cell.angle_beta   90.00
_cell.angle_gamma   90.00
#
_symmetry.space_group_name_H-M   'P 1'
#
loop_
_entity.id
_entity.type
_entity.pdbx_description
1 polymer ?
#
loop_
_entity_poly.entity_id
_entity_poly.type
_entity_poly.pdbx_seq_one_letter_code
_entity_poly.pdbx_strand_id
1 'polypeptide(L)'
;MSSQSSPRRSSTKDSSPQRNARRSSIKDTSPKRSTSKDTSPRRGSTKDVSGRRGSSFSPSKLSPKVSPTNRRKSSLKNSPSPDRAKGGSGAVTRKSLSPVKSGLANRKRSPSLSKTLSSKSLIKDQSAASSRDDKKIRPPSIPQPELTASGLKIIDWSGQGMTSIPFNLLNPKDTVGELNVSSNNIRSVSTEIRNMKKLEKLDLSKNGIRCSSSTDFGGLPAEMAQLTCLTELNIAECNLPFIPPAIFRISSLKVLNLSRNKVNILLPEIGQLTKLVQLNLQQTNITSLPPEIAQCLDLEEVYLWGNSIETLPDTLSRLTKLRVLALNYRSFCSVVNTPYMEGLLRKGQIKSEHIPAVVFEMAGLQVLDLENTKLNSLPYMANTNLEELYLSKNFLQTIPDSIYNLQMLKILDLSHNQLTEFHEDIGRLKSLKVLRMACNKLDLIPRTIANMEHLEELNLAENNITIIPPEIRYLQALKILVLEQNSIILLPDEFCELTQLHTLDLTSNKIRTLPMELHRLKGLTQAHVYHQLVKAGLWLYKNPLEQPPPEIWRTDKPENIFKYLKKLMIIKTENLQRQKIMLLGESQCGKTSLAHVLSQRKPKLSDGVREKTRILKQTIWKTENNVEFVLNDFGGDIVYRTLYKLFLDSKALVLLVYNAATFNENRFYDAIGQWLDMLRASCPGVVVKVIGAQVDLLHQQEDEDDLKTIVSEQELKALCAPSEDFEEDEEDDALSIGHRSEMESIRNTSTPAVPEKPHHELAMDLTMQHLNKKDQELQEELKILESDIASLEKPGQAELTDMEEAILKLLRIRQQKIKFILLNPLKIIPGVASVSSSNSMEGIVQLVDELEHATINQQLFPHAQRHIPAHWKRLGAAIKQTKGPYLYWDDVQDVADRYDVKEAELKECVRFMCDVGDIIWYENDPGLSQIVFQKPKLLTDMMSSLYRHDMREFLNYENKVFMCKGRLNREQFQESANHFLLTGELARPLLNSLWFHLKLSNEDTEEMLELLPMFEICYTIPEPDIPTSPIHNRPVLVLPWYNRDCDLSPLKEVWPANSHSKELAVVFTFPFHCPSAIFLNISAQIHDFLDERMDWQDHIYASTESEKLFLQQSHKEDATVITIVVRGPEFAAVQELMEDMVDVVNSEIVKYPGLYWKVKIPMGASSLQLATLSASDYVKLNSSGRRMSRPLKPLSSKN
;
A
#
# COMPACT_ATOMS: atom_id res chain seq x y z
N MET A 1 -16.16 33.14 46.84
CA MET A 1 -16.99 34.33 46.57
C MET A 1 -17.69 34.05 45.24
N SER A 2 -18.98 33.69 45.21
CA SER A 2 -20.17 34.57 45.31
C SER A 2 -20.31 35.50 44.09
N SER A 3 -21.41 35.53 43.34
CA SER A 3 -22.73 34.88 43.54
C SER A 3 -23.69 35.06 42.35
N GLN A 4 -24.58 34.07 42.10
CA GLN A 4 -25.97 34.21 41.57
C GLN A 4 -26.17 34.87 40.17
N SER A 5 -27.29 34.74 39.43
CA SER A 5 -28.37 33.72 39.35
C SER A 5 -29.23 33.95 38.08
N SER A 6 -29.86 32.89 37.53
CA SER A 6 -30.91 32.94 36.48
C SER A 6 -32.26 33.54 37.00
N PRO A 7 -33.43 33.60 36.27
CA PRO A 7 -33.75 33.11 34.91
C PRO A 7 -34.76 33.94 34.02
N ARG A 8 -34.97 33.46 32.78
CA ARG A 8 -36.24 33.42 31.95
C ARG A 8 -37.18 34.65 31.81
N ARG A 9 -37.56 34.91 30.54
CA ARG A 9 -38.97 35.14 30.08
C ARG A 9 -39.13 34.71 28.60
N SER A 10 -40.37 34.65 28.07
CA SER A 10 -40.67 34.02 26.76
C SER A 10 -42.09 34.31 26.22
N SER A 11 -42.27 34.30 24.89
CA SER A 11 -43.56 34.36 24.15
C SER A 11 -43.49 33.44 22.90
N THR A 12 -44.42 32.55 22.47
CA THR A 12 -45.91 32.47 22.44
C THR A 12 -46.57 33.39 21.39
N LYS A 13 -47.62 33.04 20.62
CA LYS A 13 -48.53 31.85 20.43
C LYS A 13 -49.32 32.09 19.09
N ASP A 14 -50.30 31.39 18.51
CA ASP A 14 -51.18 30.18 18.66
C ASP A 14 -51.89 29.96 17.27
N SER A 15 -52.70 28.95 16.91
CA SER A 15 -52.76 27.49 17.19
C SER A 15 -53.92 26.80 16.40
N SER A 16 -53.91 25.46 16.30
CA SER A 16 -55.10 24.56 16.21
C SER A 16 -55.89 24.48 14.86
N PRO A 17 -56.91 23.59 14.66
CA PRO A 17 -57.52 22.62 15.61
C PRO A 17 -57.93 21.19 15.11
N GLN A 18 -57.75 20.20 16.01
CA GLN A 18 -58.65 19.04 16.32
C GLN A 18 -59.01 18.00 15.19
N ARG A 19 -59.57 16.79 15.44
CA ARG A 19 -60.42 16.25 16.55
C ARG A 19 -60.37 14.70 16.66
N ASN A 20 -60.83 14.13 17.80
CA ASN A 20 -60.87 12.68 18.10
C ASN A 20 -62.23 11.99 17.78
N ALA A 21 -62.22 10.67 17.52
CA ALA A 21 -63.40 9.77 17.59
C ALA A 21 -63.00 8.29 17.88
N ARG A 22 -63.98 7.38 18.10
CA ARG A 22 -63.78 5.98 18.59
C ARG A 22 -64.66 4.94 17.86
N ARG A 23 -64.27 3.66 18.02
CA ARG A 23 -65.09 2.40 18.18
C ARG A 23 -65.57 1.58 16.97
N SER A 24 -65.56 0.25 17.20
CA SER A 24 -66.34 -0.88 16.61
C SER A 24 -66.21 -1.18 15.09
N SER A 25 -66.00 -2.40 14.56
CA SER A 25 -66.09 -3.84 14.97
C SER A 25 -67.33 -4.62 14.52
N ILE A 26 -67.12 -5.91 14.11
CA ILE A 26 -68.06 -7.08 14.06
C ILE A 26 -68.54 -7.56 12.66
N LYS A 27 -68.39 -8.89 12.43
CA LYS A 27 -68.99 -9.82 11.42
C LYS A 27 -68.56 -9.63 9.95
N ASP A 28 -68.04 -10.65 9.25
CA ASP A 28 -68.50 -12.04 8.94
C ASP A 28 -69.42 -12.11 7.70
N THR A 29 -68.96 -12.78 6.64
CA THR A 29 -69.67 -13.91 5.98
C THR A 29 -68.86 -14.50 4.82
N SER A 30 -68.98 -15.81 4.64
CA SER A 30 -68.79 -16.50 3.34
C SER A 30 -70.14 -17.07 2.90
N PRO A 31 -70.38 -17.39 1.62
CA PRO A 31 -70.20 -18.79 1.23
C PRO A 31 -69.89 -19.09 -0.26
N LYS A 32 -69.79 -20.40 -0.52
CA LYS A 32 -69.36 -21.17 -1.69
C LYS A 32 -70.33 -21.18 -2.92
N ARG A 33 -69.74 -21.53 -4.09
CA ARG A 33 -70.17 -22.54 -5.11
C ARG A 33 -71.23 -22.25 -6.21
N SER A 34 -70.71 -22.16 -7.45
CA SER A 34 -70.91 -23.06 -8.64
C SER A 34 -72.29 -23.37 -9.26
N THR A 35 -72.44 -23.04 -10.56
CA THR A 35 -73.16 -23.74 -11.67
C THR A 35 -72.84 -23.02 -13.02
N SER A 36 -73.04 -23.53 -14.25
CA SER A 36 -72.96 -24.90 -14.84
C SER A 36 -73.23 -24.84 -16.37
N LYS A 37 -72.80 -25.86 -17.13
CA LYS A 37 -73.27 -26.31 -18.48
C LYS A 37 -72.82 -25.58 -19.78
N ASP A 38 -72.27 -26.40 -20.68
CA ASP A 38 -72.69 -26.69 -22.06
C ASP A 38 -73.18 -25.57 -23.00
N THR A 39 -72.47 -25.35 -24.13
CA THR A 39 -72.78 -26.06 -25.40
C THR A 39 -71.79 -25.73 -26.52
N SER A 40 -71.69 -26.63 -27.51
CA SER A 40 -71.11 -26.39 -28.84
C SER A 40 -72.25 -26.50 -29.86
N PRO A 41 -72.22 -25.88 -31.08
CA PRO A 41 -71.33 -26.39 -32.15
C PRO A 41 -70.93 -25.41 -33.32
N ARG A 42 -69.89 -25.78 -34.10
CA ARG A 42 -69.75 -25.68 -35.60
C ARG A 42 -69.92 -24.30 -36.33
N ARG A 43 -69.32 -24.01 -37.50
CA ARG A 43 -68.60 -24.84 -38.52
C ARG A 43 -67.73 -24.01 -39.50
N GLY A 44 -66.74 -24.67 -40.13
CA GLY A 44 -66.04 -24.27 -41.37
C GLY A 44 -64.72 -23.50 -41.13
N SER A 45 -63.63 -23.64 -41.90
CA SER A 45 -63.26 -24.47 -43.09
C SER A 45 -61.72 -24.35 -43.28
N THR A 46 -60.92 -25.18 -43.98
CA THR A 46 -61.02 -26.44 -44.77
C THR A 46 -59.59 -27.05 -44.82
N LYS A 47 -59.37 -28.37 -44.65
CA LYS A 47 -59.28 -29.47 -45.67
C LYS A 47 -58.14 -29.32 -46.69
N ASP A 48 -57.31 -30.32 -47.02
CA ASP A 48 -57.15 -31.75 -46.59
C ASP A 48 -55.63 -32.07 -46.34
N VAL A 49 -54.97 -33.25 -46.40
CA VAL A 49 -55.18 -34.63 -46.94
C VAL A 49 -54.37 -35.67 -46.10
N SER A 50 -54.71 -36.96 -46.23
CA SER A 50 -53.97 -38.16 -45.76
C SER A 50 -52.65 -38.44 -46.52
N GLY A 51 -51.76 -39.41 -46.19
CA GLY A 51 -51.68 -40.39 -45.09
C GLY A 51 -51.28 -41.82 -45.55
N ARG A 52 -50.67 -42.63 -44.65
CA ARG A 52 -50.27 -44.08 -44.75
C ARG A 52 -48.97 -44.51 -45.51
N ARG A 53 -48.15 -45.30 -44.77
CA ARG A 53 -47.42 -46.56 -45.12
C ARG A 53 -46.32 -46.61 -46.21
N GLY A 54 -45.29 -47.41 -45.90
CA GLY A 54 -44.36 -48.09 -46.84
C GLY A 54 -42.97 -47.43 -46.89
N SER A 55 -41.81 -48.03 -46.57
CA SER A 55 -41.26 -49.41 -46.61
C SER A 55 -40.75 -49.89 -47.99
N SER A 56 -39.44 -49.78 -48.23
CA SER A 56 -38.74 -50.55 -49.28
C SER A 56 -37.22 -50.65 -49.06
N PHE A 57 -36.67 -51.85 -49.28
CA PHE A 57 -35.26 -52.21 -49.58
C PHE A 57 -34.09 -51.65 -48.75
N SER A 58 -33.61 -52.50 -47.83
CA SER A 58 -32.19 -52.88 -47.81
C SER A 58 -31.82 -53.68 -49.06
N PRO A 59 -30.54 -53.70 -49.51
CA PRO A 59 -29.79 -54.94 -49.30
C PRO A 59 -28.30 -54.77 -48.95
N SER A 60 -27.72 -55.82 -48.38
CA SER A 60 -26.28 -55.98 -48.12
C SER A 60 -25.47 -56.34 -49.39
N LYS A 61 -24.18 -55.95 -49.47
CA LYS A 61 -23.02 -56.89 -49.50
C LYS A 61 -21.64 -56.22 -49.71
N LEU A 62 -20.64 -56.78 -49.02
CA LEU A 62 -19.24 -57.03 -49.44
C LEU A 62 -18.36 -55.87 -49.99
N SER A 63 -17.38 -55.42 -49.18
CA SER A 63 -15.91 -55.62 -49.32
C SER A 63 -15.28 -55.78 -50.74
N PRO A 64 -14.00 -55.38 -51.02
CA PRO A 64 -12.88 -55.65 -50.08
C PRO A 64 -11.53 -54.85 -50.17
N LYS A 65 -10.64 -55.15 -49.20
CA LYS A 65 -9.18 -55.45 -49.34
C LYS A 65 -8.09 -54.38 -49.61
N VAL A 66 -6.93 -54.72 -49.01
CA VAL A 66 -5.52 -54.61 -49.51
C VAL A 66 -4.75 -53.29 -49.31
N SER A 67 -3.87 -53.35 -48.31
CA SER A 67 -2.55 -52.70 -48.28
C SER A 67 -1.56 -53.40 -49.22
N PRO A 68 -0.56 -52.68 -49.76
CA PRO A 68 0.79 -53.24 -49.76
C PRO A 68 1.86 -52.27 -49.22
N THR A 69 3.10 -52.74 -49.24
CA THR A 69 4.23 -52.17 -48.48
C THR A 69 5.33 -51.56 -49.35
N ASN A 70 6.29 -50.92 -48.68
CA ASN A 70 7.74 -50.94 -48.97
C ASN A 70 8.38 -49.92 -49.95
N ARG A 71 9.38 -49.22 -49.37
CA ARG A 71 10.78 -49.06 -49.83
C ARG A 71 11.18 -47.90 -50.76
N ARG A 72 12.45 -47.49 -50.53
CA ARG A 72 13.35 -46.63 -51.35
C ARG A 72 13.01 -45.12 -51.28
N LYS A 73 13.97 -44.19 -51.27
CA LYS A 73 15.46 -44.28 -51.24
C LYS A 73 16.07 -42.90 -50.90
N SER A 74 17.29 -42.86 -50.31
CA SER A 74 18.32 -41.77 -50.39
C SER A 74 17.91 -40.33 -49.96
N SER A 75 18.78 -39.41 -49.53
CA SER A 75 20.19 -39.35 -49.04
C SER A 75 20.39 -37.91 -48.51
N LEU A 76 21.39 -37.46 -47.74
CA LEU A 76 22.77 -37.90 -47.44
C LEU A 76 22.97 -37.97 -45.89
N LYS A 77 23.94 -38.65 -45.26
CA LYS A 77 25.38 -38.97 -45.48
C LYS A 77 26.35 -37.86 -45.02
N ASN A 78 27.36 -38.29 -44.22
CA ASN A 78 28.53 -37.56 -43.68
C ASN A 78 28.19 -36.61 -42.50
N SER A 79 28.86 -36.55 -41.33
CA SER A 79 30.24 -36.85 -40.85
C SER A 79 31.30 -35.77 -41.19
N PRO A 80 32.36 -35.54 -40.37
CA PRO A 80 32.90 -36.45 -39.35
C PRO A 80 33.45 -35.82 -38.03
N SER A 81 33.95 -36.67 -37.14
CA SER A 81 35.00 -36.43 -36.13
C SER A 81 36.41 -36.45 -36.80
N PRO A 82 37.60 -36.39 -36.15
CA PRO A 82 37.93 -36.62 -34.72
C PRO A 82 39.11 -35.79 -34.12
N ASP A 83 39.58 -36.26 -32.95
CA ASP A 83 40.97 -36.25 -32.45
C ASP A 83 41.76 -34.93 -32.26
N ARG A 84 42.18 -34.74 -30.99
CA ARG A 84 43.55 -34.36 -30.53
C ARG A 84 44.09 -32.93 -30.80
N ALA A 85 44.99 -32.38 -29.98
CA ALA A 85 45.39 -32.63 -28.59
C ALA A 85 46.43 -31.56 -28.15
N LYS A 86 46.73 -31.47 -26.84
CA LYS A 86 47.76 -30.62 -26.18
C LYS A 86 47.38 -29.13 -26.13
N GLY A 87 47.89 -28.31 -25.21
CA GLY A 87 48.67 -28.53 -23.97
C GLY A 87 48.09 -27.67 -22.84
N GLY A 88 48.40 -27.85 -21.55
CA GLY A 88 49.74 -27.69 -20.94
C GLY A 88 49.96 -26.19 -20.63
N SER A 89 50.33 -25.73 -19.44
CA SER A 89 50.82 -26.40 -18.20
C SER A 89 50.54 -25.47 -16.98
N GLY A 90 50.86 -25.78 -15.72
CA GLY A 90 51.53 -26.95 -15.14
C GLY A 90 51.80 -26.75 -13.64
N ALA A 91 52.03 -27.84 -12.90
CA ALA A 91 52.38 -27.80 -11.47
C ALA A 91 53.74 -28.46 -11.21
N VAL A 92 54.43 -27.99 -10.16
CA VAL A 92 55.81 -28.32 -9.78
C VAL A 92 55.80 -28.48 -8.24
N THR A 93 56.27 -29.56 -7.59
CA THR A 93 57.11 -30.69 -8.03
C THR A 93 56.71 -32.04 -7.38
N ARG A 94 57.03 -33.14 -8.08
CA ARG A 94 57.71 -34.40 -7.63
C ARG A 94 57.86 -34.67 -6.10
N LYS A 95 57.80 -35.91 -5.57
CA LYS A 95 57.90 -37.27 -6.19
C LYS A 95 57.51 -38.38 -5.18
N SER A 96 57.06 -39.56 -5.68
CA SER A 96 57.27 -40.97 -5.22
C SER A 96 57.52 -41.31 -3.72
N LEU A 97 57.01 -42.41 -3.12
CA LEU A 97 56.31 -43.62 -3.64
C LEU A 97 55.68 -44.44 -2.48
N SER A 98 54.54 -45.12 -2.71
CA SER A 98 53.80 -46.01 -1.77
C SER A 98 53.20 -45.31 -0.52
N PRO A 99 52.11 -45.83 0.07
CA PRO A 99 52.15 -47.03 0.91
C PRO A 99 51.04 -48.07 0.61
N VAL A 100 50.81 -49.03 1.52
CA VAL A 100 49.95 -50.22 1.38
C VAL A 100 49.08 -50.41 2.64
N LYS A 101 47.86 -50.99 2.48
CA LYS A 101 46.82 -51.32 3.50
C LYS A 101 46.07 -50.08 4.07
N SER A 102 44.78 -50.16 4.45
CA SER A 102 43.79 -51.27 4.41
C SER A 102 42.35 -50.76 4.54
N GLY A 103 41.36 -51.57 4.09
CA GLY A 103 39.94 -51.43 4.43
C GLY A 103 39.02 -51.19 3.22
N LEU A 104 38.12 -52.13 2.92
CA LEU A 104 37.15 -52.02 1.81
C LEU A 104 35.74 -51.68 2.31
N ALA A 105 35.11 -50.69 1.69
CA ALA A 105 33.65 -50.53 1.63
C ALA A 105 33.30 -49.81 0.32
N ASN A 106 32.62 -50.48 -0.63
CA ASN A 106 32.55 -50.02 -2.02
C ASN A 106 31.15 -49.52 -2.42
N ARG A 107 31.02 -48.28 -2.88
CA ARG A 107 29.75 -47.66 -3.34
C ARG A 107 29.51 -47.90 -4.84
N LYS A 108 28.34 -48.44 -5.18
CA LYS A 108 27.67 -48.32 -6.50
C LYS A 108 26.15 -48.40 -6.29
N ARG A 109 25.29 -47.76 -7.09
CA ARG A 109 25.37 -46.50 -7.87
C ARG A 109 23.91 -46.11 -8.22
N SER A 110 23.60 -44.81 -8.27
CA SER A 110 22.36 -44.22 -8.82
C SER A 110 22.36 -44.29 -10.39
N PRO A 111 21.31 -43.91 -11.17
CA PRO A 111 20.28 -42.87 -10.87
C PRO A 111 18.86 -42.99 -11.50
N SER A 112 18.11 -41.88 -11.34
CA SER A 112 17.11 -41.25 -12.25
C SER A 112 15.72 -41.88 -12.54
N LEU A 113 14.73 -41.40 -11.78
CA LEU A 113 13.56 -40.61 -12.25
C LEU A 113 12.79 -41.02 -13.53
N SER A 114 11.52 -41.44 -13.35
CA SER A 114 10.34 -40.86 -14.03
C SER A 114 9.04 -41.25 -13.29
N LYS A 115 7.88 -40.70 -13.67
CA LYS A 115 6.60 -40.78 -12.91
C LYS A 115 5.82 -42.09 -13.17
N THR A 116 5.31 -42.77 -12.14
CA THR A 116 3.87 -43.17 -11.96
C THR A 116 3.64 -44.13 -10.77
N LEU A 117 2.44 -44.02 -10.16
CA LEU A 117 1.57 -45.04 -9.53
C LEU A 117 2.10 -46.18 -8.60
N SER A 118 1.17 -46.66 -7.76
CA SER A 118 1.11 -47.92 -6.97
C SER A 118 1.80 -48.04 -5.58
N SER A 119 1.02 -47.64 -4.56
CA SER A 119 0.58 -48.47 -3.39
C SER A 119 1.55 -49.41 -2.61
N LYS A 120 1.43 -49.32 -1.27
CA LYS A 120 1.87 -50.28 -0.21
C LYS A 120 3.37 -50.28 0.14
N SER A 121 3.79 -50.47 1.39
CA SER A 121 3.06 -50.43 2.69
C SER A 121 4.04 -50.51 3.87
N LEU A 122 3.83 -49.74 4.94
CA LEU A 122 4.28 -49.85 6.34
C LEU A 122 3.60 -48.65 7.08
N ILE A 123 2.99 -48.67 8.29
CA ILE A 123 3.02 -49.55 9.48
C ILE A 123 4.39 -49.48 10.19
N LYS A 124 4.54 -48.94 11.42
CA LYS A 124 3.56 -48.31 12.35
C LYS A 124 4.29 -47.46 13.41
N ASP A 125 3.52 -46.63 14.15
CA ASP A 125 3.64 -46.22 15.57
C ASP A 125 5.02 -45.71 16.10
N GLN A 126 5.12 -44.50 16.69
CA GLN A 126 4.77 -44.10 18.08
C GLN A 126 5.60 -44.84 19.17
N SER A 127 6.10 -44.22 20.26
CA SER A 127 5.88 -42.88 20.86
C SER A 127 7.04 -42.47 21.82
N ALA A 128 6.91 -41.30 22.48
CA ALA A 128 7.45 -40.95 23.83
C ALA A 128 8.99 -40.83 24.05
N ALA A 129 9.52 -40.06 25.01
CA ALA A 129 9.00 -38.97 25.86
C ALA A 129 10.16 -38.07 26.41
N SER A 130 9.97 -37.36 27.53
CA SER A 130 10.77 -36.22 28.02
C SER A 130 11.91 -36.57 29.01
N SER A 131 12.35 -35.63 29.86
CA SER A 131 13.74 -35.51 30.36
C SER A 131 13.93 -35.45 31.89
N ARG A 132 15.21 -35.67 32.31
CA ARG A 132 15.94 -35.19 33.51
C ARG A 132 16.29 -36.14 34.69
N ASP A 133 17.56 -35.98 35.09
CA ASP A 133 18.17 -35.92 36.44
C ASP A 133 18.32 -37.15 37.37
N ASP A 134 19.42 -37.90 37.15
CA ASP A 134 20.62 -37.99 38.03
C ASP A 134 20.65 -38.82 39.36
N LYS A 135 21.86 -39.37 39.64
CA LYS A 135 22.42 -39.95 40.89
C LYS A 135 21.96 -41.32 41.47
N LYS A 136 22.79 -42.33 41.13
CA LYS A 136 23.58 -43.22 42.05
C LYS A 136 22.91 -44.35 42.90
N ILE A 137 23.53 -45.54 42.77
CA ILE A 137 23.79 -46.63 43.76
C ILE A 137 22.89 -47.90 43.75
N ARG A 138 23.58 -49.06 43.83
CA ARG A 138 23.17 -50.47 44.06
C ARG A 138 22.49 -51.26 42.91
N PRO A 139 22.88 -52.55 42.72
CA PRO A 139 22.15 -53.55 41.93
C PRO A 139 21.38 -54.55 42.84
N PRO A 140 20.59 -55.47 42.28
CA PRO A 140 19.59 -55.27 41.23
C PRO A 140 18.18 -55.69 41.71
N SER A 141 17.13 -55.27 41.01
CA SER A 141 15.75 -55.74 41.27
C SER A 141 15.06 -56.15 39.97
N ILE A 142 14.45 -57.33 39.98
CA ILE A 142 13.66 -57.87 38.86
C ILE A 142 12.40 -57.00 38.67
N PRO A 143 12.05 -56.54 37.46
CA PRO A 143 10.80 -55.82 37.23
C PRO A 143 9.58 -56.68 37.58
N GLN A 144 8.65 -56.13 38.35
CA GLN A 144 7.34 -56.75 38.56
C GLN A 144 6.45 -56.52 37.32
N PRO A 145 5.49 -57.41 37.04
CA PRO A 145 4.51 -57.19 35.97
C PRO A 145 3.65 -55.95 36.28
N GLU A 146 3.24 -55.23 35.24
CA GLU A 146 2.31 -54.11 35.39
C GLU A 146 0.92 -54.62 35.79
N LEU A 147 0.38 -54.04 36.85
CA LEU A 147 -0.91 -54.39 37.43
C LEU A 147 -1.84 -53.17 37.44
N THR A 148 -3.14 -53.41 37.23
CA THR A 148 -4.21 -52.44 37.45
C THR A 148 -4.28 -52.01 38.92
N ALA A 149 -5.05 -50.97 39.22
CA ALA A 149 -5.32 -50.52 40.59
C ALA A 149 -5.93 -51.59 41.52
N SER A 150 -6.45 -52.71 40.97
CA SER A 150 -6.98 -53.87 41.70
C SER A 150 -6.00 -55.05 41.79
N GLY A 151 -4.78 -54.93 41.26
CA GLY A 151 -3.75 -55.98 41.32
C GLY A 151 -3.85 -57.04 40.22
N LEU A 152 -4.47 -56.73 39.08
CA LEU A 152 -4.65 -57.64 37.94
C LEU A 152 -3.72 -57.27 36.77
N LYS A 153 -3.25 -58.23 35.98
CA LYS A 153 -2.31 -57.99 34.88
C LYS A 153 -2.89 -57.03 33.83
N ILE A 154 -2.07 -56.09 33.37
CA ILE A 154 -2.30 -55.31 32.16
C ILE A 154 -1.74 -56.08 30.95
N ILE A 155 -2.44 -56.08 29.82
CA ILE A 155 -1.98 -56.64 28.55
C ILE A 155 -2.22 -55.61 27.44
N ASP A 156 -1.13 -55.12 26.85
CA ASP A 156 -1.16 -54.28 25.65
C ASP A 156 -0.67 -55.04 24.41
N TRP A 157 -1.57 -55.23 23.46
CA TRP A 157 -1.31 -55.70 22.09
C TRP A 157 -1.86 -54.71 21.07
N SER A 158 -1.88 -53.42 21.40
CA SER A 158 -2.13 -52.37 20.41
C SER A 158 -1.12 -52.45 19.27
N GLY A 159 -1.55 -52.03 18.08
CA GLY A 159 -0.66 -51.93 16.91
C GLY A 159 -0.26 -53.25 16.23
N GLN A 160 -0.39 -54.41 16.86
CA GLN A 160 0.21 -55.68 16.39
C GLN A 160 -0.30 -56.26 15.04
N GLY A 161 -1.37 -55.69 14.47
CA GLY A 161 -1.95 -56.10 13.19
C GLY A 161 -2.86 -57.34 13.26
N MET A 162 -3.30 -57.73 14.45
CA MET A 162 -4.12 -58.92 14.69
C MET A 162 -5.48 -58.86 13.98
N THR A 163 -5.97 -60.01 13.53
CA THR A 163 -7.30 -60.16 12.89
C THR A 163 -8.37 -60.76 13.80
N SER A 164 -7.96 -61.39 14.90
CA SER A 164 -8.77 -61.94 15.98
C SER A 164 -7.95 -62.01 17.27
N ILE A 165 -8.61 -62.15 18.42
CA ILE A 165 -7.93 -62.31 19.72
C ILE A 165 -7.45 -63.78 19.85
N PRO A 166 -6.19 -64.05 20.25
CA PRO A 166 -5.68 -65.42 20.34
C PRO A 166 -6.39 -66.29 21.41
N PHE A 167 -7.02 -67.37 20.97
CA PHE A 167 -7.83 -68.28 21.81
C PHE A 167 -7.10 -68.78 23.07
N ASN A 168 -5.81 -69.09 22.97
CA ASN A 168 -4.99 -69.61 24.08
C ASN A 168 -4.89 -68.66 25.28
N LEU A 169 -5.13 -67.36 25.07
CA LEU A 169 -5.05 -66.30 26.09
C LEU A 169 -6.44 -65.90 26.64
N LEU A 170 -7.53 -66.42 26.07
CA LEU A 170 -8.88 -66.35 26.64
C LEU A 170 -9.12 -67.47 27.68
N ASN A 171 -8.05 -67.90 28.35
CA ASN A 171 -8.03 -69.01 29.30
C ASN A 171 -8.43 -68.54 30.70
N PRO A 172 -9.33 -69.24 31.43
CA PRO A 172 -9.85 -68.79 32.73
C PRO A 172 -8.83 -68.86 33.91
N LYS A 173 -7.53 -69.01 33.62
CA LYS A 173 -6.44 -69.00 34.61
C LYS A 173 -5.68 -67.67 34.67
N ASP A 174 -5.73 -66.83 33.63
CA ASP A 174 -4.99 -65.57 33.61
C ASP A 174 -5.79 -64.44 34.25
N THR A 175 -5.18 -63.80 35.25
CA THR A 175 -5.75 -62.69 36.03
C THR A 175 -5.57 -61.36 35.31
N VAL A 176 -6.15 -61.22 34.10
CA VAL A 176 -6.11 -59.99 33.30
C VAL A 176 -7.17 -59.01 33.80
N GLY A 177 -6.76 -57.78 34.09
CA GLY A 177 -7.64 -56.66 34.44
C GLY A 177 -7.82 -55.66 33.31
N GLU A 178 -6.82 -55.49 32.45
CA GLU A 178 -6.87 -54.58 31.30
C GLU A 178 -6.35 -55.26 30.04
N LEU A 179 -7.10 -55.12 28.94
CA LEU A 179 -6.75 -55.64 27.63
C LEU A 179 -6.87 -54.52 26.58
N ASN A 180 -5.73 -53.97 26.16
CA ASN A 180 -5.65 -53.06 25.02
C ASN A 180 -5.35 -53.87 23.75
N VAL A 181 -6.29 -53.88 22.81
CA VAL A 181 -6.11 -54.46 21.45
C VAL A 181 -6.45 -53.44 20.37
N SER A 182 -6.26 -52.15 20.68
CA SER A 182 -6.56 -51.05 19.77
C SER A 182 -5.67 -51.01 18.51
N SER A 183 -6.14 -50.31 17.48
CA SER A 183 -5.40 -50.10 16.23
C SER A 183 -5.00 -51.40 15.51
N ASN A 184 -5.77 -52.47 15.66
CA ASN A 184 -5.57 -53.75 14.98
C ASN A 184 -6.48 -53.88 13.75
N ASN A 185 -6.71 -55.10 13.25
CA ASN A 185 -7.63 -55.41 12.15
C ASN A 185 -8.67 -56.45 12.63
N ILE A 186 -9.04 -56.40 13.91
CA ILE A 186 -9.98 -57.34 14.53
C ILE A 186 -11.36 -57.11 13.91
N ARG A 187 -11.92 -58.19 13.34
CA ARG A 187 -13.22 -58.17 12.67
C ARG A 187 -14.36 -58.66 13.55
N SER A 188 -14.03 -59.48 14.54
CA SER A 188 -14.96 -60.02 15.51
C SER A 188 -14.25 -60.37 16.81
N VAL A 189 -14.95 -60.23 17.93
CA VAL A 189 -14.57 -60.77 19.23
C VAL A 189 -15.19 -62.17 19.36
N SER A 190 -14.46 -63.15 19.89
CA SER A 190 -14.96 -64.53 20.04
C SER A 190 -15.74 -64.71 21.35
N THR A 191 -16.66 -65.69 21.40
CA THR A 191 -17.57 -65.90 22.53
C THR A 191 -16.84 -66.30 23.82
N GLU A 192 -15.61 -66.81 23.71
CA GLU A 192 -14.73 -67.16 24.83
C GLU A 192 -14.26 -65.96 25.65
N ILE A 193 -14.46 -64.72 25.19
CA ILE A 193 -14.18 -63.52 26.00
C ILE A 193 -14.90 -63.56 27.36
N ARG A 194 -16.06 -64.23 27.44
CA ARG A 194 -16.82 -64.51 28.69
C ARG A 194 -16.02 -65.20 29.80
N ASN A 195 -14.89 -65.83 29.46
CA ASN A 195 -13.98 -66.45 30.42
C ASN A 195 -13.21 -65.39 31.23
N MET A 196 -13.02 -64.18 30.69
CA MET A 196 -12.26 -63.07 31.29
C MET A 196 -13.08 -62.31 32.36
N LYS A 197 -13.67 -63.03 33.32
CA LYS A 197 -14.60 -62.47 34.33
C LYS A 197 -13.99 -61.41 35.26
N LYS A 198 -12.67 -61.23 35.25
CA LYS A 198 -11.94 -60.21 36.01
C LYS A 198 -11.54 -58.97 35.17
N LEU A 199 -11.89 -58.92 33.89
CA LEU A 199 -11.54 -57.80 33.03
C LEU A 199 -12.30 -56.54 33.44
N GLU A 200 -11.56 -55.47 33.75
CA GLU A 200 -12.03 -54.16 34.20
C GLU A 200 -12.02 -53.12 33.07
N LYS A 201 -11.07 -53.25 32.14
CA LYS A 201 -10.91 -52.36 30.97
C LYS A 201 -10.70 -53.14 29.68
N LEU A 202 -11.36 -52.72 28.60
CA LEU A 202 -11.24 -53.30 27.26
C LEU A 202 -11.17 -52.20 26.20
N ASP A 203 -10.02 -52.09 25.52
CA ASP A 203 -9.86 -51.19 24.38
C ASP A 203 -9.83 -51.98 23.07
N LEU A 204 -10.91 -51.81 22.30
CA LEU A 204 -11.14 -52.37 20.97
C LEU A 204 -11.03 -51.30 19.87
N SER A 205 -10.65 -50.06 20.18
CA SER A 205 -10.72 -48.93 19.25
C SER A 205 -9.87 -49.11 17.98
N LYS A 206 -10.25 -48.42 16.90
CA LYS A 206 -9.56 -48.45 15.60
C LYS A 206 -9.46 -49.87 15.00
N ASN A 207 -10.50 -50.69 15.17
CA ASN A 207 -10.61 -52.05 14.62
C ASN A 207 -11.76 -52.18 13.60
N GLY A 208 -11.65 -53.12 12.66
CA GLY A 208 -12.62 -53.33 11.58
C GLY A 208 -13.84 -54.19 11.96
N ILE A 209 -14.48 -53.91 13.09
CA ILE A 209 -15.51 -54.77 13.71
C ILE A 209 -16.74 -54.88 12.80
N ARG A 210 -17.13 -56.11 12.46
CA ARG A 210 -18.22 -56.42 11.53
C ARG A 210 -19.55 -56.62 12.24
N CYS A 211 -20.24 -55.51 12.47
CA CYS A 211 -21.64 -55.49 12.89
C CYS A 211 -22.50 -54.96 11.73
N SER A 212 -23.32 -55.82 11.10
CA SER A 212 -24.04 -55.48 9.84
C SER A 212 -25.54 -55.18 10.01
N SER A 213 -26.19 -55.68 11.06
CA SER A 213 -27.56 -55.32 11.46
C SER A 213 -27.73 -55.46 12.98
N SER A 214 -28.72 -54.81 13.60
CA SER A 214 -28.94 -54.87 15.06
C SER A 214 -29.20 -56.28 15.62
N THR A 215 -29.48 -57.25 14.75
CA THR A 215 -29.61 -58.69 15.03
C THR A 215 -28.35 -59.52 14.72
N ASP A 216 -27.29 -58.90 14.18
CA ASP A 216 -26.02 -59.54 13.80
C ASP A 216 -24.99 -59.43 14.93
N PHE A 217 -24.87 -60.50 15.70
CA PHE A 217 -23.87 -60.68 16.77
C PHE A 217 -22.45 -60.99 16.24
N GLY A 218 -22.23 -61.01 14.92
CA GLY A 218 -20.99 -61.45 14.30
C GLY A 218 -19.75 -60.63 14.64
N GLY A 219 -19.90 -59.38 15.08
CA GLY A 219 -18.80 -58.50 15.47
C GLY A 219 -18.50 -58.48 16.97
N LEU A 220 -19.54 -58.42 17.81
CA LEU A 220 -19.44 -58.43 19.28
C LEU A 220 -20.44 -59.45 19.85
N PRO A 221 -19.98 -60.49 20.59
CA PRO A 221 -20.81 -61.59 21.02
C PRO A 221 -21.72 -61.20 22.21
N ALA A 222 -22.90 -61.82 22.28
CA ALA A 222 -23.87 -61.58 23.35
C ALA A 222 -23.31 -61.91 24.74
N GLU A 223 -22.36 -62.84 24.83
CA GLU A 223 -21.69 -63.24 26.07
C GLU A 223 -20.75 -62.17 26.66
N MET A 224 -20.50 -61.04 25.98
CA MET A 224 -19.87 -59.87 26.62
C MET A 224 -20.68 -59.35 27.83
N ALA A 225 -22.00 -59.58 27.85
CA ALA A 225 -22.86 -59.30 29.00
C ALA A 225 -22.49 -60.10 30.27
N GLN A 226 -21.61 -61.11 30.17
CA GLN A 226 -21.11 -61.90 31.31
C GLN A 226 -19.83 -61.31 31.94
N LEU A 227 -19.31 -60.21 31.40
CA LEU A 227 -18.14 -59.49 31.93
C LEU A 227 -18.52 -58.57 33.10
N THR A 228 -18.92 -59.17 34.23
CA THR A 228 -19.48 -58.48 35.41
C THR A 228 -18.54 -57.50 36.12
N CYS A 229 -17.26 -57.45 35.75
CA CYS A 229 -16.27 -56.52 36.29
C CYS A 229 -15.90 -55.39 35.31
N LEU A 230 -16.41 -55.40 34.07
CA LEU A 230 -15.98 -54.45 33.05
C LEU A 230 -16.52 -53.05 33.37
N THR A 231 -15.60 -52.12 33.63
CA THR A 231 -15.89 -50.73 33.99
C THR A 231 -15.62 -49.75 32.85
N GLU A 232 -14.66 -50.04 31.97
CA GLU A 232 -14.31 -49.17 30.84
C GLU A 232 -14.31 -49.96 29.53
N LEU A 233 -15.01 -49.44 28.52
CA LEU A 233 -15.14 -50.05 27.20
C LEU A 233 -14.94 -48.98 26.12
N ASN A 234 -13.82 -49.07 25.40
CA ASN A 234 -13.50 -48.21 24.27
C ASN A 234 -13.68 -48.97 22.95
N ILE A 235 -14.60 -48.51 22.11
CA ILE A 235 -14.86 -49.05 20.77
C ILE A 235 -14.92 -47.88 19.75
N ALA A 236 -14.09 -46.86 19.97
CA ALA A 236 -13.98 -45.71 19.09
C ALA A 236 -13.36 -46.06 17.72
N GLU A 237 -13.68 -45.31 16.67
CA GLU A 237 -13.12 -45.47 15.31
C GLU A 237 -13.35 -46.86 14.67
N CYS A 238 -14.34 -47.62 15.14
CA CYS A 238 -14.61 -48.99 14.68
C CYS A 238 -15.58 -49.11 13.49
N ASN A 239 -16.02 -47.99 12.91
CA ASN A 239 -16.95 -47.92 11.77
C ASN A 239 -18.30 -48.66 12.00
N LEU A 240 -18.74 -48.80 13.27
CA LEU A 240 -19.99 -49.46 13.64
C LEU A 240 -21.22 -48.67 13.13
N PRO A 241 -22.16 -49.27 12.39
CA PRO A 241 -23.38 -48.60 11.93
C PRO A 241 -24.52 -48.57 12.98
N PHE A 242 -24.38 -49.28 14.09
CA PHE A 242 -25.27 -49.30 15.25
C PHE A 242 -24.51 -49.83 16.48
N ILE A 243 -25.05 -49.62 17.67
CA ILE A 243 -24.48 -50.18 18.93
C ILE A 243 -25.11 -51.57 19.16
N PRO A 244 -24.32 -52.66 19.25
CA PRO A 244 -24.87 -53.98 19.54
C PRO A 244 -25.54 -54.04 20.93
N PRO A 245 -26.80 -54.51 21.05
CA PRO A 245 -27.55 -54.50 22.32
C PRO A 245 -26.91 -55.27 23.49
N ALA A 246 -25.89 -56.09 23.23
CA ALA A 246 -25.09 -56.75 24.26
C ALA A 246 -24.36 -55.76 25.19
N ILE A 247 -23.97 -54.58 24.68
CA ILE A 247 -23.23 -53.57 25.46
C ILE A 247 -24.09 -52.99 26.58
N PHE A 248 -25.37 -52.70 26.33
CA PHE A 248 -26.28 -52.14 27.34
C PHE A 248 -26.58 -53.10 28.50
N ARG A 249 -26.26 -54.39 28.37
CA ARG A 249 -26.42 -55.40 29.42
C ARG A 249 -25.22 -55.45 30.39
N ILE A 250 -24.13 -54.73 30.11
CA ILE A 250 -22.92 -54.69 30.94
C ILE A 250 -23.13 -53.69 32.10
N SER A 251 -23.96 -54.06 33.07
CA SER A 251 -24.38 -53.21 34.21
C SER A 251 -23.27 -52.77 35.19
N SER A 252 -22.03 -53.18 34.96
CA SER A 252 -20.82 -52.72 35.67
C SER A 252 -20.16 -51.48 35.04
N LEU A 253 -20.57 -51.09 33.83
CA LEU A 253 -19.85 -50.10 33.04
C LEU A 253 -19.97 -48.67 33.59
N LYS A 254 -18.82 -47.99 33.66
CA LYS A 254 -18.64 -46.59 34.09
C LYS A 254 -18.25 -45.66 32.93
N VAL A 255 -17.44 -46.15 32.00
CA VAL A 255 -16.96 -45.39 30.84
C VAL A 255 -17.31 -46.13 29.55
N LEU A 256 -18.03 -45.44 28.66
CA LEU A 256 -18.37 -45.94 27.34
C LEU A 256 -17.90 -44.94 26.27
N ASN A 257 -16.87 -45.31 25.52
CA ASN A 257 -16.40 -44.54 24.37
C ASN A 257 -16.80 -45.25 23.07
N LEU A 258 -17.69 -44.61 22.32
CA LEU A 258 -18.21 -45.07 21.03
C LEU A 258 -17.94 -44.05 19.92
N SER A 259 -17.03 -43.10 20.14
CA SER A 259 -16.76 -42.01 19.20
C SER A 259 -16.29 -42.47 17.81
N ARG A 260 -16.49 -41.63 16.78
CA ARG A 260 -16.05 -41.88 15.38
C ARG A 260 -16.61 -43.17 14.77
N ASN A 261 -17.84 -43.51 15.11
CA ASN A 261 -18.62 -44.58 14.47
C ASN A 261 -19.69 -43.99 13.52
N LYS A 262 -20.65 -44.80 13.06
CA LYS A 262 -21.72 -44.43 12.12
C LYS A 262 -23.10 -44.81 12.67
N VAL A 263 -23.26 -44.67 13.98
CA VAL A 263 -24.45 -44.99 14.76
C VAL A 263 -25.46 -43.84 14.65
N ASN A 264 -26.54 -44.02 13.89
CA ASN A 264 -27.54 -42.96 13.74
C ASN A 264 -28.50 -42.82 14.95
N ILE A 265 -28.62 -43.85 15.81
CA ILE A 265 -29.60 -43.91 16.91
C ILE A 265 -28.94 -44.50 18.17
N LEU A 266 -29.13 -43.85 19.33
CA LEU A 266 -28.88 -44.42 20.65
C LEU A 266 -30.15 -45.11 21.16
N LEU A 267 -30.04 -46.38 21.56
CA LEU A 267 -31.21 -47.16 22.01
C LEU A 267 -31.63 -46.80 23.45
N PRO A 268 -32.93 -46.82 23.79
CA PRO A 268 -33.43 -46.58 25.16
C PRO A 268 -32.78 -47.45 26.24
N GLU A 269 -32.31 -48.64 25.88
CA GLU A 269 -31.56 -49.55 26.76
C GLU A 269 -30.29 -48.92 27.37
N ILE A 270 -29.81 -47.75 26.89
CA ILE A 270 -28.77 -46.98 27.58
C ILE A 270 -29.08 -46.75 29.07
N GLY A 271 -30.36 -46.58 29.45
CA GLY A 271 -30.77 -46.41 30.85
C GLY A 271 -30.50 -47.61 31.76
N GLN A 272 -30.19 -48.78 31.19
CA GLN A 272 -29.77 -49.96 31.97
C GLN A 272 -28.35 -49.81 32.53
N LEU A 273 -27.52 -48.93 31.96
CA LEU A 273 -26.16 -48.62 32.42
C LEU A 273 -26.17 -47.61 33.58
N THR A 274 -26.91 -47.93 34.64
CA THR A 274 -27.15 -47.04 35.81
C THR A 274 -25.89 -46.51 36.51
N LYS A 275 -24.72 -47.18 36.34
CA LYS A 275 -23.41 -46.80 36.89
C LYS A 275 -22.53 -45.98 35.94
N LEU A 276 -23.04 -45.61 34.77
CA LEU A 276 -22.29 -44.90 33.73
C LEU A 276 -21.96 -43.48 34.21
N VAL A 277 -20.67 -43.13 34.25
CA VAL A 277 -20.12 -41.84 34.68
C VAL A 277 -19.70 -40.99 33.48
N GLN A 278 -19.17 -41.61 32.42
CA GLN A 278 -18.71 -40.92 31.21
C GLN A 278 -19.23 -41.60 29.95
N LEU A 279 -19.86 -40.82 29.08
CA LEU A 279 -20.41 -41.26 27.80
C LEU A 279 -19.85 -40.39 26.65
N ASN A 280 -18.96 -40.96 25.84
CA ASN A 280 -18.43 -40.31 24.65
C ASN A 280 -19.07 -40.89 23.38
N LEU A 281 -19.88 -40.06 22.71
CA LEU A 281 -20.59 -40.34 21.47
C LEU A 281 -20.16 -39.40 20.33
N GLN A 282 -18.99 -38.77 20.43
CA GLN A 282 -18.52 -37.78 19.46
C GLN A 282 -18.42 -38.36 18.05
N GLN A 283 -18.84 -37.60 17.03
CA GLN A 283 -18.74 -38.00 15.62
C GLN A 283 -19.35 -39.40 15.33
N THR A 284 -20.55 -39.69 15.85
CA THR A 284 -21.27 -40.95 15.64
C THR A 284 -22.41 -40.88 14.62
N ASN A 285 -22.94 -39.69 14.32
CA ASN A 285 -24.18 -39.41 13.56
C ASN A 285 -25.50 -39.55 14.35
N ILE A 286 -25.47 -39.63 15.68
CA ILE A 286 -26.69 -39.74 16.48
C ILE A 286 -27.62 -38.53 16.27
N THR A 287 -28.92 -38.78 16.12
CA THR A 287 -29.94 -37.73 15.92
C THR A 287 -30.79 -37.37 17.15
N SER A 288 -30.74 -38.15 18.22
CA SER A 288 -31.46 -37.84 19.47
C SER A 288 -30.90 -38.62 20.66
N LEU A 289 -31.14 -38.13 21.87
CA LEU A 289 -30.92 -38.89 23.10
C LEU A 289 -32.27 -39.40 23.64
N PRO A 290 -32.39 -40.70 23.98
CA PRO A 290 -33.61 -41.25 24.56
C PRO A 290 -33.81 -40.71 25.99
N PRO A 291 -35.05 -40.41 26.43
CA PRO A 291 -35.32 -39.87 27.77
C PRO A 291 -34.89 -40.81 28.91
N GLU A 292 -34.69 -42.10 28.62
CA GLU A 292 -34.12 -43.12 29.49
C GLU A 292 -32.67 -42.83 29.92
N ILE A 293 -31.92 -41.96 29.24
CA ILE A 293 -30.58 -41.54 29.68
C ILE A 293 -30.60 -40.93 31.09
N ALA A 294 -31.72 -40.35 31.50
CA ALA A 294 -31.96 -39.82 32.85
C ALA A 294 -32.03 -40.90 33.97
N GLN A 295 -31.91 -42.19 33.62
CA GLN A 295 -31.76 -43.29 34.58
C GLN A 295 -30.30 -43.51 35.01
N CYS A 296 -29.33 -42.98 34.25
CA CYS A 296 -27.90 -43.03 34.57
C CYS A 296 -27.53 -41.95 35.60
N LEU A 297 -28.03 -42.06 36.83
CA LEU A 297 -27.90 -41.03 37.87
C LEU A 297 -26.45 -40.72 38.30
N ASP A 298 -25.50 -41.59 37.95
CA ASP A 298 -24.06 -41.40 38.19
C ASP A 298 -23.31 -40.65 37.05
N LEU A 299 -24.01 -40.21 36.00
CA LEU A 299 -23.41 -39.62 34.79
C LEU A 299 -22.89 -38.18 35.04
N GLU A 300 -21.57 -38.02 35.00
CA GLU A 300 -20.86 -36.74 35.17
C GLU A 300 -20.47 -36.07 33.85
N GLU A 301 -20.19 -36.84 32.79
CA GLU A 301 -19.66 -36.31 31.53
C GLU A 301 -20.35 -36.88 30.28
N VAL A 302 -20.84 -36.00 29.40
CA VAL A 302 -21.52 -36.37 28.15
C VAL A 302 -20.97 -35.57 26.96
N TYR A 303 -20.29 -36.27 26.03
CA TYR A 303 -19.67 -35.66 24.85
C TYR A 303 -20.42 -36.03 23.57
N LEU A 304 -20.99 -35.03 22.90
CA LEU A 304 -21.89 -35.19 21.75
C LEU A 304 -21.41 -34.46 20.49
N TRP A 305 -20.24 -33.81 20.55
CA TRP A 305 -19.66 -33.04 19.45
C TRP A 305 -19.50 -33.86 18.15
N GLY A 306 -19.91 -33.29 17.02
CA GLY A 306 -19.81 -33.92 15.70
C GLY A 306 -21.04 -34.72 15.26
N ASN A 307 -22.16 -34.61 15.96
CA ASN A 307 -23.42 -35.33 15.66
C ASN A 307 -24.47 -34.45 14.96
N SER A 308 -25.67 -35.02 14.81
CA SER A 308 -26.87 -34.41 14.19
C SER A 308 -28.05 -34.41 15.19
N ILE A 309 -27.79 -34.18 16.48
CA ILE A 309 -28.79 -34.26 17.56
C ILE A 309 -29.88 -33.18 17.43
N GLU A 310 -31.07 -33.62 17.09
CA GLU A 310 -32.24 -32.78 16.86
C GLU A 310 -32.83 -32.26 18.18
N THR A 311 -32.96 -33.12 19.18
CA THR A 311 -33.54 -32.76 20.47
C THR A 311 -32.78 -33.38 21.63
N LEU A 312 -32.71 -32.63 22.73
CA LEU A 312 -32.32 -33.12 24.06
C LEU A 312 -33.61 -33.32 24.88
N PRO A 313 -33.76 -34.42 25.62
CA PRO A 313 -34.97 -34.67 26.40
C PRO A 313 -34.99 -33.83 27.67
N ASP A 314 -36.16 -33.28 28.05
CA ASP A 314 -36.34 -32.47 29.27
C ASP A 314 -35.91 -33.21 30.56
N THR A 315 -35.91 -34.56 30.51
CA THR A 315 -35.46 -35.43 31.59
C THR A 315 -33.96 -35.32 31.90
N LEU A 316 -33.14 -34.70 31.03
CA LEU A 316 -31.70 -34.49 31.26
C LEU A 316 -31.41 -33.72 32.56
N SER A 317 -32.32 -32.82 32.96
CA SER A 317 -32.34 -32.11 34.25
C SER A 317 -32.15 -32.99 35.48
N ARG A 318 -32.58 -34.25 35.42
CA ARG A 318 -32.51 -35.21 36.53
C ARG A 318 -31.10 -35.74 36.78
N LEU A 319 -30.16 -35.51 35.87
CA LEU A 319 -28.75 -35.86 36.01
C LEU A 319 -28.05 -34.81 36.87
N THR A 320 -28.35 -34.79 38.18
CA THR A 320 -27.82 -33.79 39.13
C THR A 320 -26.30 -33.84 39.34
N LYS A 321 -25.63 -34.87 38.81
CA LYS A 321 -24.17 -35.01 38.79
C LYS A 321 -23.54 -34.57 37.47
N LEU A 322 -24.30 -34.22 36.44
CA LEU A 322 -23.76 -33.87 35.13
C LEU A 322 -22.98 -32.55 35.22
N ARG A 323 -21.66 -32.64 35.08
CA ARG A 323 -20.69 -31.54 35.20
C ARG A 323 -20.19 -31.06 33.85
N VAL A 324 -20.14 -31.92 32.83
CA VAL A 324 -19.67 -31.59 31.47
C VAL A 324 -20.70 -32.00 30.42
N LEU A 325 -21.13 -31.03 29.61
CA LEU A 325 -22.01 -31.24 28.46
C LEU A 325 -21.48 -30.48 27.23
N ALA A 326 -21.14 -31.21 26.16
CA ALA A 326 -20.55 -30.65 24.95
C ALA A 326 -21.33 -30.98 23.67
N LEU A 327 -21.78 -29.95 22.95
CA LEU A 327 -22.72 -29.98 21.81
C LEU A 327 -22.08 -29.39 20.52
N ASN A 328 -22.80 -29.29 19.38
CA ASN A 328 -22.25 -28.67 18.16
C ASN A 328 -23.27 -28.22 17.08
N TYR A 329 -22.80 -27.40 16.14
CA TYR A 329 -23.46 -26.89 14.91
C TYR A 329 -24.42 -27.83 14.20
N ARG A 330 -23.97 -29.04 13.87
CA ARG A 330 -24.72 -29.93 12.98
C ARG A 330 -25.92 -30.55 13.67
N SER A 331 -25.96 -30.50 15.00
CA SER A 331 -27.01 -31.10 15.81
C SER A 331 -28.36 -30.45 15.57
N PHE A 332 -28.55 -29.19 16.00
CA PHE A 332 -29.85 -28.51 15.95
C PHE A 332 -30.30 -28.09 14.53
N CYS A 333 -29.59 -28.48 13.47
CA CYS A 333 -29.89 -28.05 12.11
C CYS A 333 -30.91 -28.92 11.35
N SER A 334 -31.09 -30.20 11.67
CA SER A 334 -32.04 -31.08 10.94
C SER A 334 -33.48 -31.01 11.46
N VAL A 335 -33.68 -30.55 12.69
CA VAL A 335 -34.99 -30.40 13.38
C VAL A 335 -36.05 -29.70 12.52
N VAL A 336 -35.67 -28.60 11.88
CA VAL A 336 -36.59 -27.66 11.23
C VAL A 336 -36.34 -27.65 9.72
N ASN A 337 -36.42 -28.82 9.10
CA ASN A 337 -36.26 -28.98 7.65
C ASN A 337 -37.45 -28.40 6.86
N THR A 338 -37.45 -27.07 6.70
CA THR A 338 -38.40 -26.33 5.85
C THR A 338 -37.68 -25.17 5.14
N PRO A 339 -38.15 -24.69 3.97
CA PRO A 339 -37.55 -23.54 3.26
C PRO A 339 -37.50 -22.25 4.09
N TYR A 340 -38.34 -22.15 5.13
CA TYR A 340 -38.31 -21.05 6.10
C TYR A 340 -36.96 -20.96 6.84
N MET A 341 -36.32 -22.10 7.13
CA MET A 341 -35.02 -22.12 7.80
C MET A 341 -33.86 -21.69 6.91
N GLU A 342 -33.85 -21.96 5.61
CA GLU A 342 -32.85 -21.33 4.72
C GLU A 342 -32.98 -19.80 4.72
N GLY A 343 -34.21 -19.29 4.85
CA GLY A 343 -34.50 -17.87 5.07
C GLY A 343 -33.97 -17.34 6.39
N LEU A 344 -34.18 -18.05 7.51
CA LEU A 344 -33.66 -17.66 8.84
C LEU A 344 -32.15 -17.78 8.94
N LEU A 345 -31.56 -18.82 8.32
CA LEU A 345 -30.11 -19.06 8.24
C LEU A 345 -29.40 -17.94 7.45
N ARG A 346 -29.96 -17.53 6.30
CA ARG A 346 -29.48 -16.36 5.54
C ARG A 346 -29.66 -15.03 6.29
N LYS A 347 -30.40 -14.99 7.40
CA LYS A 347 -30.66 -13.80 8.22
C LYS A 347 -30.03 -13.85 9.63
N GLY A 348 -29.38 -14.94 10.02
CA GLY A 348 -28.83 -15.09 11.39
C GLY A 348 -29.88 -15.22 12.49
N GLN A 349 -31.09 -15.71 12.19
CA GLN A 349 -32.26 -15.61 13.08
C GLN A 349 -32.55 -16.86 13.94
N ILE A 350 -31.55 -17.67 14.29
CA ILE A 350 -31.72 -18.80 15.22
C ILE A 350 -31.61 -18.31 16.67
N LYS A 351 -32.75 -18.27 17.34
CA LYS A 351 -32.89 -17.93 18.77
C LYS A 351 -32.47 -19.07 19.70
N SER A 352 -32.16 -18.72 20.93
CA SER A 352 -31.98 -19.62 22.09
C SER A 352 -33.14 -20.61 22.34
N GLU A 353 -34.35 -20.31 21.87
CA GLU A 353 -35.58 -21.14 21.98
C GLU A 353 -35.43 -22.61 21.48
N HIS A 354 -34.34 -22.94 20.78
CA HIS A 354 -34.05 -24.30 20.29
C HIS A 354 -33.17 -25.15 21.24
N ILE A 355 -32.57 -24.54 22.27
CA ILE A 355 -31.92 -25.27 23.37
C ILE A 355 -32.90 -25.22 24.56
N PRO A 356 -33.27 -26.35 25.18
CA PRO A 356 -34.16 -26.34 26.33
C PRO A 356 -33.62 -25.41 27.44
N ALA A 357 -34.41 -24.44 27.87
CA ALA A 357 -34.01 -23.43 28.88
C ALA A 357 -33.42 -24.08 30.15
N VAL A 358 -33.98 -25.24 30.50
CA VAL A 358 -33.52 -26.22 31.50
C VAL A 358 -31.99 -26.41 31.54
N VAL A 359 -31.29 -26.43 30.39
CA VAL A 359 -29.82 -26.60 30.34
C VAL A 359 -29.08 -25.45 31.05
N PHE A 360 -29.63 -24.24 31.00
CA PHE A 360 -29.09 -23.04 31.65
C PHE A 360 -29.51 -22.91 33.13
N GLU A 361 -30.34 -23.85 33.60
CA GLU A 361 -30.83 -23.97 34.98
C GLU A 361 -30.16 -25.14 35.75
N MET A 362 -29.35 -25.98 35.08
CA MET A 362 -28.67 -27.14 35.68
C MET A 362 -27.56 -26.71 36.66
N ALA A 363 -27.91 -26.54 37.93
CA ALA A 363 -27.01 -26.07 39.00
C ALA A 363 -25.77 -26.94 39.30
N GLY A 364 -25.64 -28.13 38.69
CA GLY A 364 -24.45 -28.99 38.80
C GLY A 364 -23.43 -28.82 37.67
N LEU A 365 -23.78 -28.11 36.60
CA LEU A 365 -22.98 -28.03 35.38
C LEU A 365 -21.79 -27.07 35.56
N GLN A 366 -20.57 -27.56 35.30
CA GLN A 366 -19.32 -26.81 35.45
C GLN A 366 -18.74 -26.38 34.09
N VAL A 367 -18.93 -27.20 33.05
CA VAL A 367 -18.46 -26.93 31.69
C VAL A 367 -19.64 -27.03 30.71
N LEU A 368 -19.92 -25.93 30.01
CA LEU A 368 -20.93 -25.84 28.97
C LEU A 368 -20.26 -25.46 27.65
N ASP A 369 -20.19 -26.41 26.72
CA ASP A 369 -19.69 -26.19 25.36
C ASP A 369 -20.83 -26.12 24.34
N LEU A 370 -21.02 -24.91 23.81
CA LEU A 370 -21.96 -24.51 22.77
C LEU A 370 -21.22 -23.88 21.57
N GLU A 371 -19.95 -24.24 21.33
CA GLU A 371 -19.22 -23.78 20.16
C GLU A 371 -20.02 -24.08 18.87
N ASN A 372 -20.08 -23.06 18.02
CA ASN A 372 -20.62 -23.15 16.67
C ASN A 372 -22.08 -23.59 16.66
N THR A 373 -22.94 -23.14 17.58
CA THR A 373 -24.35 -23.56 17.67
C THR A 373 -25.34 -22.65 16.91
N LYS A 374 -24.84 -21.62 16.21
CA LYS A 374 -25.60 -20.54 15.52
C LYS A 374 -26.48 -19.66 16.42
N LEU A 375 -26.24 -19.66 17.74
CA LEU A 375 -27.04 -18.86 18.68
C LEU A 375 -26.90 -17.36 18.37
N ASN A 376 -28.01 -16.64 18.18
CA ASN A 376 -28.01 -15.18 18.06
C ASN A 376 -28.28 -14.44 19.38
N SER A 377 -28.71 -15.19 20.39
CA SER A 377 -29.12 -14.73 21.72
C SER A 377 -28.95 -15.88 22.72
N LEU A 378 -28.83 -15.53 24.00
CA LEU A 378 -28.78 -16.47 25.12
C LEU A 378 -29.92 -16.17 26.09
N PRO A 379 -30.50 -17.18 26.76
CA PRO A 379 -31.49 -16.96 27.80
C PRO A 379 -30.81 -16.51 29.11
N TYR A 380 -31.62 -16.20 30.12
CA TYR A 380 -31.13 -15.98 31.47
C TYR A 380 -30.43 -17.25 32.00
N MET A 381 -29.19 -17.13 32.46
CA MET A 381 -28.45 -18.22 33.08
C MET A 381 -28.68 -18.22 34.59
N ALA A 382 -29.30 -19.29 35.12
CA ALA A 382 -29.55 -19.45 36.54
C ALA A 382 -28.49 -20.31 37.25
N ASN A 383 -27.72 -21.13 36.50
CA ASN A 383 -26.60 -21.89 37.05
C ASN A 383 -25.41 -20.98 37.43
N THR A 384 -25.14 -20.83 38.73
CA THR A 384 -24.03 -20.03 39.26
C THR A 384 -22.68 -20.77 39.38
N ASN A 385 -22.67 -22.09 39.18
CA ASN A 385 -21.51 -22.96 39.43
C ASN A 385 -20.65 -23.22 38.18
N LEU A 386 -20.96 -22.53 37.07
CA LEU A 386 -20.27 -22.69 35.80
C LEU A 386 -18.83 -22.13 35.87
N GLU A 387 -17.84 -22.97 35.54
CA GLU A 387 -16.42 -22.62 35.53
C GLU A 387 -15.89 -22.36 34.12
N GLU A 388 -16.44 -23.03 33.10
CA GLU A 388 -16.04 -22.85 31.70
C GLU A 388 -17.26 -22.73 30.78
N LEU A 389 -17.26 -21.70 29.93
CA LEU A 389 -18.34 -21.39 28.98
C LEU A 389 -17.78 -21.11 27.58
N TYR A 390 -18.03 -22.03 26.67
CA TYR A 390 -17.60 -21.92 25.26
C TYR A 390 -18.79 -21.58 24.37
N LEU A 391 -18.75 -20.38 23.78
CA LEU A 391 -19.79 -19.75 22.96
C LEU A 391 -19.23 -19.27 21.61
N SER A 392 -18.06 -19.76 21.21
CA SER A 392 -17.39 -19.31 19.99
C SER A 392 -18.16 -19.70 18.71
N LYS A 393 -17.91 -19.01 17.59
CA LYS A 393 -18.49 -19.30 16.25
C LYS A 393 -20.02 -19.23 16.18
N ASN A 394 -20.61 -18.35 16.97
CA ASN A 394 -22.06 -18.11 17.03
C ASN A 394 -22.44 -16.79 16.33
N PHE A 395 -23.66 -16.31 16.52
CA PHE A 395 -24.17 -15.05 15.96
C PHE A 395 -24.59 -14.06 17.05
N LEU A 396 -24.02 -14.18 18.26
CA LEU A 396 -24.37 -13.35 19.42
C LEU A 396 -24.07 -11.88 19.12
N GLN A 397 -25.08 -11.03 19.24
CA GLN A 397 -24.95 -9.57 19.10
C GLN A 397 -24.82 -8.87 20.47
N THR A 398 -25.35 -9.51 21.52
CA THR A 398 -25.31 -9.04 22.91
C THR A 398 -25.08 -10.23 23.86
N ILE A 399 -24.65 -9.92 25.08
CA ILE A 399 -24.44 -10.87 26.18
C ILE A 399 -25.48 -10.52 27.27
N PRO A 400 -26.30 -11.47 27.77
CA PRO A 400 -27.25 -11.20 28.84
C PRO A 400 -26.57 -11.01 30.20
N ASP A 401 -27.06 -10.04 30.99
CA ASP A 401 -26.53 -9.63 32.30
C ASP A 401 -26.24 -10.77 33.28
N SER A 402 -26.99 -11.88 33.18
CA SER A 402 -26.78 -13.08 33.98
C SER A 402 -25.37 -13.65 33.87
N ILE A 403 -24.71 -13.53 32.70
CA ILE A 403 -23.34 -14.02 32.50
C ILE A 403 -22.35 -13.24 33.38
N TYR A 404 -22.51 -11.93 33.57
CA TYR A 404 -21.63 -11.13 34.43
C TYR A 404 -21.73 -11.48 35.92
N ASN A 405 -22.77 -12.23 36.32
CA ASN A 405 -22.96 -12.69 37.69
C ASN A 405 -22.35 -14.09 37.95
N LEU A 406 -21.73 -14.74 36.96
CA LEU A 406 -21.09 -16.06 37.08
C LEU A 406 -19.75 -15.98 37.82
N GLN A 407 -19.79 -15.80 39.14
CA GLN A 407 -18.60 -15.57 39.98
C GLN A 407 -17.61 -16.75 40.01
N MET A 408 -18.01 -17.96 39.60
CA MET A 408 -17.12 -19.13 39.49
C MET A 408 -16.42 -19.26 38.14
N LEU A 409 -16.76 -18.42 37.15
CA LEU A 409 -16.30 -18.56 35.77
C LEU A 409 -14.80 -18.25 35.66
N LYS A 410 -14.05 -19.18 35.07
CA LYS A 410 -12.59 -19.15 34.85
C LYS A 410 -12.25 -18.98 33.37
N ILE A 411 -13.05 -19.56 32.47
CA ILE A 411 -12.85 -19.49 31.02
C ILE A 411 -14.15 -19.03 30.33
N LEU A 412 -14.04 -18.01 29.50
CA LEU A 412 -15.13 -17.51 28.66
C LEU A 412 -14.61 -17.28 27.23
N ASP A 413 -15.15 -18.03 26.27
CA ASP A 413 -14.83 -17.88 24.84
C ASP A 413 -16.06 -17.45 24.04
N LEU A 414 -16.04 -16.22 23.55
CA LEU A 414 -17.05 -15.54 22.73
C LEU A 414 -16.51 -15.22 21.32
N SER A 415 -15.42 -15.87 20.90
CA SER A 415 -14.74 -15.56 19.63
C SER A 415 -15.59 -15.93 18.40
N HIS A 416 -15.43 -15.24 17.28
CA HIS A 416 -16.26 -15.38 16.07
C HIS A 416 -17.76 -15.21 16.37
N ASN A 417 -18.15 -14.01 16.79
CA ASN A 417 -19.55 -13.62 17.04
C ASN A 417 -19.87 -12.30 16.32
N GLN A 418 -20.92 -11.59 16.74
CA GLN A 418 -21.34 -10.31 16.16
C GLN A 418 -21.40 -9.20 17.22
N LEU A 419 -20.67 -9.34 18.33
CA LEU A 419 -20.69 -8.41 19.47
C LEU A 419 -20.14 -7.05 19.04
N THR A 420 -20.92 -5.98 19.24
CA THR A 420 -20.52 -4.60 18.96
C THR A 420 -19.98 -3.87 20.19
N GLU A 421 -20.50 -4.19 21.38
CA GLU A 421 -20.15 -3.51 22.63
C GLU A 421 -19.40 -4.43 23.60
N PHE A 422 -18.29 -3.94 24.16
CA PHE A 422 -17.57 -4.60 25.24
C PHE A 422 -18.05 -4.01 26.58
N HIS A 423 -19.17 -4.52 27.08
CA HIS A 423 -19.92 -3.93 28.19
C HIS A 423 -19.13 -3.86 29.51
N GLU A 424 -19.31 -2.78 30.28
CA GLU A 424 -18.53 -2.51 31.49
C GLU A 424 -18.69 -3.60 32.58
N ASP A 425 -19.82 -4.29 32.63
CA ASP A 425 -20.07 -5.33 33.64
C ASP A 425 -19.22 -6.60 33.47
N ILE A 426 -18.42 -6.75 32.40
CA ILE A 426 -17.42 -7.82 32.31
C ILE A 426 -16.46 -7.82 33.52
N GLY A 427 -16.16 -6.63 34.07
CA GLY A 427 -15.32 -6.45 35.26
C GLY A 427 -15.88 -7.04 36.56
N ARG A 428 -17.12 -7.59 36.54
CA ARG A 428 -17.68 -8.37 37.66
C ARG A 428 -17.11 -9.80 37.71
N LEU A 429 -16.52 -10.32 36.62
CA LEU A 429 -16.00 -11.68 36.51
C LEU A 429 -14.60 -11.83 37.11
N LYS A 430 -14.47 -11.63 38.43
CA LYS A 430 -13.17 -11.58 39.14
C LYS A 430 -12.36 -12.88 39.10
N SER A 431 -13.03 -14.03 38.97
CA SER A 431 -12.39 -15.35 38.90
C SER A 431 -11.85 -15.71 37.50
N LEU A 432 -12.11 -14.87 36.49
CA LEU A 432 -11.83 -15.20 35.10
C LEU A 432 -10.32 -15.14 34.81
N LYS A 433 -9.79 -16.24 34.26
CA LYS A 433 -8.40 -16.43 33.87
C LYS A 433 -8.18 -16.30 32.37
N VAL A 434 -9.19 -16.64 31.57
CA VAL A 434 -9.12 -16.63 30.11
C VAL A 434 -10.37 -15.95 29.55
N LEU A 435 -10.17 -14.85 28.83
CA LEU A 435 -11.21 -14.17 28.06
C LEU A 435 -10.82 -14.12 26.58
N ARG A 436 -11.66 -14.72 25.73
CA ARG A 436 -11.49 -14.66 24.27
C ARG A 436 -12.73 -14.06 23.63
N MET A 437 -12.55 -13.00 22.85
CA MET A 437 -13.61 -12.30 22.11
C MET A 437 -13.12 -11.93 20.70
N ALA A 438 -12.20 -12.71 20.14
CA ALA A 438 -11.63 -12.47 18.82
C ALA A 438 -12.70 -12.52 17.70
N CYS A 439 -12.47 -11.91 16.55
CA CYS A 439 -13.39 -11.91 15.41
C CYS A 439 -14.81 -11.43 15.81
N ASN A 440 -14.89 -10.20 16.31
CA ASN A 440 -16.13 -9.50 16.68
C ASN A 440 -16.13 -8.08 16.07
N LYS A 441 -16.89 -7.13 16.62
CA LYS A 441 -16.99 -5.74 16.15
C LYS A 441 -16.78 -4.74 17.29
N LEU A 442 -15.91 -5.06 18.24
CA LEU A 442 -15.68 -4.25 19.43
C LEU A 442 -14.82 -3.02 19.09
N ASP A 443 -15.35 -1.82 19.31
CA ASP A 443 -14.65 -0.55 19.01
C ASP A 443 -13.75 -0.05 20.16
N LEU A 444 -14.04 -0.46 21.41
CA LEU A 444 -13.42 0.00 22.65
C LEU A 444 -13.26 -1.13 23.68
N ILE A 445 -12.34 -0.94 24.65
CA ILE A 445 -12.17 -1.80 25.84
C ILE A 445 -12.65 -1.00 27.07
N PRO A 446 -13.52 -1.56 27.93
CA PRO A 446 -14.03 -0.84 29.11
C PRO A 446 -12.97 -0.76 30.21
N ARG A 447 -12.93 0.37 30.93
CA ARG A 447 -11.96 0.61 32.03
C ARG A 447 -12.09 -0.43 33.15
N THR A 448 -13.29 -0.97 33.36
CA THR A 448 -13.62 -1.99 34.35
C THR A 448 -12.92 -3.33 34.13
N ILE A 449 -12.31 -3.57 32.96
CA ILE A 449 -11.47 -4.75 32.73
C ILE A 449 -10.35 -4.86 33.77
N ALA A 450 -9.87 -3.72 34.28
CA ALA A 450 -8.89 -3.62 35.37
C ALA A 450 -9.28 -4.37 36.66
N ASN A 451 -10.56 -4.63 36.90
CA ASN A 451 -11.05 -5.36 38.07
C ASN A 451 -10.82 -6.88 37.99
N MET A 452 -10.35 -7.39 36.84
CA MET A 452 -10.16 -8.81 36.56
C MET A 452 -8.73 -9.23 36.94
N GLU A 453 -8.38 -9.06 38.22
CA GLU A 453 -7.03 -9.25 38.80
C GLU A 453 -6.41 -10.64 38.55
N HIS A 454 -7.20 -11.63 38.16
CA HIS A 454 -6.76 -13.00 37.89
C HIS A 454 -6.68 -13.38 36.40
N LEU A 455 -6.89 -12.41 35.49
CA LEU A 455 -6.88 -12.63 34.05
C LEU A 455 -5.45 -12.90 33.54
N GLU A 456 -5.22 -14.11 33.02
CA GLU A 456 -3.92 -14.59 32.51
C GLU A 456 -3.82 -14.49 30.98
N GLU A 457 -4.95 -14.63 30.27
CA GLU A 457 -5.07 -14.55 28.81
C GLU A 457 -6.22 -13.63 28.39
N LEU A 458 -5.93 -12.65 27.53
CA LEU A 458 -6.91 -11.78 26.89
C LEU A 458 -6.70 -11.78 25.36
N ASN A 459 -7.69 -12.27 24.62
CA ASN A 459 -7.66 -12.30 23.15
C ASN A 459 -8.81 -11.49 22.55
N LEU A 460 -8.46 -10.40 21.87
CA LEU A 460 -9.36 -9.45 21.22
C LEU A 460 -8.97 -9.23 19.73
N ALA A 461 -8.30 -10.21 19.11
CA ALA A 461 -7.91 -10.15 17.70
C ALA A 461 -9.11 -9.95 16.75
N GLU A 462 -8.91 -9.41 15.54
CA GLU A 462 -9.95 -9.19 14.52
C GLU A 462 -11.18 -8.44 15.10
N ASN A 463 -10.93 -7.20 15.52
CA ASN A 463 -11.93 -6.27 16.06
C ASN A 463 -11.64 -4.83 15.55
N ASN A 464 -12.42 -3.85 16.01
CA ASN A 464 -12.30 -2.45 15.59
C ASN A 464 -11.48 -1.58 16.57
N ILE A 465 -10.84 -2.17 17.59
CA ILE A 465 -10.33 -1.44 18.76
C ILE A 465 -9.34 -0.35 18.33
N THR A 466 -9.59 0.89 18.75
CA THR A 466 -8.80 2.07 18.40
C THR A 466 -7.84 2.52 19.51
N ILE A 467 -8.22 2.31 20.78
CA ILE A 467 -7.51 2.81 21.97
C ILE A 467 -7.51 1.71 23.04
N ILE A 468 -6.36 1.52 23.70
CA ILE A 468 -6.24 0.70 24.91
C ILE A 468 -6.35 1.64 26.14
N PRO A 469 -7.22 1.37 27.14
CA PRO A 469 -7.32 2.18 28.35
C PRO A 469 -6.06 2.05 29.22
N PRO A 470 -5.52 3.15 29.80
CA PRO A 470 -4.35 3.10 30.68
C PRO A 470 -4.59 2.27 31.95
N GLU A 471 -5.85 2.09 32.36
CA GLU A 471 -6.25 1.19 33.45
C GLU A 471 -5.88 -0.29 33.19
N ILE A 472 -5.51 -0.68 31.96
CA ILE A 472 -5.01 -2.04 31.65
C ILE A 472 -3.84 -2.46 32.55
N ARG A 473 -3.04 -1.51 33.03
CA ARG A 473 -1.87 -1.73 33.92
C ARG A 473 -2.18 -2.54 35.19
N TYR A 474 -3.42 -2.54 35.65
CA TYR A 474 -3.83 -3.27 36.86
C TYR A 474 -3.95 -4.79 36.62
N LEU A 475 -3.93 -5.26 35.36
CA LEU A 475 -3.94 -6.68 35.00
C LEU A 475 -2.56 -7.36 35.22
N GLN A 476 -2.06 -7.32 36.46
CA GLN A 476 -0.72 -7.80 36.81
C GLN A 476 -0.54 -9.33 36.67
N ALA A 477 -1.63 -10.09 36.51
CA ALA A 477 -1.59 -11.53 36.20
C ALA A 477 -1.46 -11.85 34.69
N LEU A 478 -1.57 -10.85 33.80
CA LEU A 478 -1.72 -11.05 32.36
C LEU A 478 -0.41 -11.51 31.70
N LYS A 479 -0.46 -12.67 31.05
CA LYS A 479 0.67 -13.32 30.38
C LYS A 479 0.57 -13.25 28.86
N ILE A 480 -0.66 -13.28 28.32
CA ILE A 480 -0.94 -13.32 26.89
C ILE A 480 -1.95 -12.22 26.56
N LEU A 481 -1.56 -11.32 25.65
CA LEU A 481 -2.44 -10.31 25.08
C LEU A 481 -2.38 -10.37 23.56
N VAL A 482 -3.53 -10.61 22.92
CA VAL A 482 -3.65 -10.71 21.46
C VAL A 482 -4.61 -9.62 20.96
N LEU A 483 -4.08 -8.70 20.17
CA LEU A 483 -4.76 -7.53 19.57
C LEU A 483 -4.49 -7.46 18.05
N GLU A 484 -4.14 -8.60 17.44
CA GLU A 484 -3.94 -8.74 15.99
C GLU A 484 -5.16 -8.22 15.20
N GLN A 485 -4.94 -7.57 14.06
CA GLN A 485 -5.99 -7.04 13.16
C GLN A 485 -7.02 -6.15 13.90
N ASN A 486 -6.54 -5.03 14.42
CA ASN A 486 -7.35 -3.97 15.03
C ASN A 486 -6.97 -2.59 14.44
N SER A 487 -7.54 -1.51 14.96
CA SER A 487 -7.28 -0.12 14.48
C SER A 487 -6.45 0.72 15.47
N ILE A 488 -5.62 0.08 16.30
CA ILE A 488 -4.88 0.75 17.38
C ILE A 488 -3.82 1.69 16.80
N ILE A 489 -3.83 2.95 17.25
CA ILE A 489 -2.92 4.01 16.77
C ILE A 489 -1.71 4.20 17.70
N LEU A 490 -1.89 4.01 19.01
CA LEU A 490 -0.90 4.27 20.04
C LEU A 490 -1.07 3.29 21.21
N LEU A 491 0.03 2.96 21.90
CA LEU A 491 0.02 2.26 23.19
C LEU A 491 0.26 3.30 24.31
N PRO A 492 -0.52 3.31 25.41
CA PRO A 492 -0.25 4.19 26.55
C PRO A 492 1.05 3.78 27.26
N ASP A 493 1.78 4.72 27.88
CA ASP A 493 3.04 4.39 28.57
C ASP A 493 2.82 3.44 29.76
N GLU A 494 1.68 3.56 30.46
CA GLU A 494 1.23 2.67 31.55
C GLU A 494 1.14 1.19 31.14
N PHE A 495 0.99 0.90 29.84
CA PHE A 495 1.02 -0.46 29.30
C PHE A 495 2.33 -1.20 29.64
N CYS A 496 3.42 -0.45 29.83
CA CYS A 496 4.74 -1.00 30.14
C CYS A 496 4.88 -1.51 31.59
N GLU A 497 3.85 -1.36 32.42
CA GLU A 497 3.75 -1.90 33.78
C GLU A 497 3.31 -3.40 33.81
N LEU A 498 2.91 -3.99 32.68
CA LEU A 498 2.47 -5.39 32.54
C LEU A 498 3.65 -6.40 32.62
N THR A 499 4.37 -6.42 33.74
CA THR A 499 5.66 -7.13 33.88
C THR A 499 5.60 -8.65 33.65
N GLN A 500 4.43 -9.28 33.77
CA GLN A 500 4.22 -10.72 33.54
C GLN A 500 3.89 -11.08 32.07
N LEU A 501 3.88 -10.12 31.15
CA LEU A 501 3.48 -10.35 29.76
C LEU A 501 4.59 -11.11 28.99
N HIS A 502 4.24 -12.29 28.48
CA HIS A 502 5.10 -13.21 27.70
C HIS A 502 4.80 -13.19 26.20
N THR A 503 3.54 -12.93 25.84
CA THR A 503 3.08 -12.84 24.45
C THR A 503 2.29 -11.56 24.26
N LEU A 504 2.72 -10.75 23.30
CA LEU A 504 2.02 -9.55 22.86
C LEU A 504 1.92 -9.55 21.34
N ASP A 505 0.71 -9.72 20.83
CA ASP A 505 0.44 -9.61 19.40
C ASP A 505 -0.31 -8.33 19.05
N LEU A 506 0.33 -7.47 18.26
CA LEU A 506 -0.20 -6.21 17.74
C LEU A 506 -0.19 -6.18 16.21
N THR A 507 -0.06 -7.34 15.56
CA THR A 507 0.06 -7.49 14.09
C THR A 507 -1.11 -6.82 13.37
N SER A 508 -0.87 -6.16 12.24
CA SER A 508 -1.88 -5.49 11.40
C SER A 508 -2.71 -4.39 12.11
N ASN A 509 -2.07 -3.54 12.92
CA ASN A 509 -2.66 -2.33 13.50
C ASN A 509 -2.21 -1.05 12.78
N LYS A 510 -2.48 0.13 13.36
CA LYS A 510 -2.11 1.46 12.83
C LYS A 510 -1.00 2.15 13.65
N ILE A 511 -0.25 1.38 14.44
CA ILE A 511 0.75 1.91 15.38
C ILE A 511 1.94 2.49 14.62
N ARG A 512 2.24 3.78 14.85
CA ARG A 512 3.41 4.48 14.28
C ARG A 512 4.62 4.49 15.21
N THR A 513 4.38 4.56 16.53
CA THR A 513 5.42 4.70 17.55
C THR A 513 5.23 3.70 18.70
N LEU A 514 6.32 3.21 19.27
CA LEU A 514 6.31 2.39 20.49
C LEU A 514 6.73 3.22 21.71
N PRO A 515 6.09 3.02 22.89
CA PRO A 515 6.46 3.74 24.11
C PRO A 515 7.89 3.41 24.54
N MET A 516 8.64 4.42 24.98
CA MET A 516 10.08 4.26 25.33
C MET A 516 10.29 3.24 26.45
N GLU A 517 9.30 3.10 27.32
CA GLU A 517 9.29 2.23 28.50
C GLU A 517 9.07 0.73 28.15
N LEU A 518 8.71 0.39 26.90
CA LEU A 518 8.37 -1.00 26.48
C LEU A 518 9.51 -2.01 26.76
N HIS A 519 10.75 -1.53 26.82
CA HIS A 519 11.93 -2.31 27.21
C HIS A 519 11.88 -2.89 28.64
N ARG A 520 10.89 -2.50 29.47
CA ARG A 520 10.60 -3.08 30.78
C ARG A 520 9.94 -4.46 30.70
N LEU A 521 9.26 -4.78 29.59
CA LEU A 521 8.50 -6.03 29.39
C LEU A 521 9.39 -7.24 29.10
N LYS A 522 10.22 -7.63 30.08
CA LYS A 522 11.23 -8.71 29.97
C LYS A 522 10.64 -10.11 29.77
N GLY A 523 9.34 -10.32 29.99
CA GLY A 523 8.68 -11.59 29.66
C GLY A 523 8.62 -11.84 28.15
N LEU A 524 8.54 -10.78 27.34
CA LEU A 524 8.44 -10.83 25.87
C LEU A 524 9.72 -11.33 25.16
N THR A 525 10.77 -11.74 25.89
CA THR A 525 11.94 -12.43 25.30
C THR A 525 12.00 -13.92 25.66
N GLN A 526 11.01 -14.46 26.38
CA GLN A 526 11.02 -15.83 26.88
C GLN A 526 10.00 -16.71 26.15
N ALA A 527 10.45 -17.85 25.63
CA ALA A 527 9.58 -18.85 25.02
C ALA A 527 8.76 -19.58 26.10
N HIS A 528 7.49 -19.22 26.22
CA HIS A 528 6.51 -19.92 27.06
C HIS A 528 5.56 -20.76 26.20
N VAL A 529 5.10 -21.89 26.73
CA VAL A 529 4.11 -22.77 26.07
C VAL A 529 2.86 -22.82 26.95
N TYR A 530 1.72 -22.42 26.41
CA TYR A 530 0.43 -22.40 27.11
C TYR A 530 -0.68 -22.86 26.15
N HIS A 531 -1.52 -23.78 26.59
CA HIS A 531 -2.70 -24.30 25.87
C HIS A 531 -2.54 -24.46 24.34
N GLN A 532 -1.51 -25.20 23.92
CA GLN A 532 -1.20 -25.56 22.53
C GLN A 532 -0.84 -24.40 21.57
N LEU A 533 -0.85 -23.14 22.02
CA LEU A 533 -0.44 -21.99 21.21
C LEU A 533 1.08 -21.77 21.29
N VAL A 534 1.74 -21.83 20.14
CA VAL A 534 3.18 -21.55 19.99
C VAL A 534 3.38 -20.13 19.46
N LYS A 535 2.79 -19.13 20.15
CA LYS A 535 3.10 -17.69 19.99
C LYS A 535 3.68 -17.19 21.32
N ALA A 536 4.97 -16.85 21.33
CA ALA A 536 5.65 -16.14 22.40
C ALA A 536 6.43 -14.95 21.80
N GLY A 537 6.61 -13.88 22.56
CA GLY A 537 7.30 -12.66 22.11
C GLY A 537 6.38 -11.52 21.66
N LEU A 538 6.99 -10.52 21.01
CA LEU A 538 6.37 -9.27 20.56
C LEU A 538 6.17 -9.29 19.03
N TRP A 539 4.92 -9.21 18.57
CA TRP A 539 4.57 -9.28 17.16
C TRP A 539 4.00 -7.93 16.68
N LEU A 540 4.62 -7.35 15.64
CA LEU A 540 4.39 -5.97 15.19
C LEU A 540 4.17 -5.83 13.68
N TYR A 541 4.15 -6.93 12.93
CA TYR A 541 4.09 -6.93 11.47
C TYR A 541 2.85 -6.18 10.94
N LYS A 542 2.93 -5.64 9.71
CA LYS A 542 1.88 -4.81 9.06
C LYS A 542 1.47 -3.51 9.78
N ASN A 543 2.18 -3.07 10.82
CA ASN A 543 2.02 -1.71 11.35
C ASN A 543 2.83 -0.67 10.54
N PRO A 544 2.35 0.59 10.43
CA PRO A 544 3.08 1.70 9.83
C PRO A 544 4.14 2.29 10.80
N LEU A 545 5.00 1.44 11.35
CA LEU A 545 5.98 1.84 12.37
C LEU A 545 7.08 2.75 11.80
N GLU A 546 7.08 4.00 12.28
CA GLU A 546 8.07 5.05 12.02
C GLU A 546 9.19 5.02 13.09
N GLN A 547 8.84 4.70 14.35
CA GLN A 547 9.80 4.49 15.44
C GLN A 547 9.41 3.26 16.30
N PRO A 548 10.25 2.22 16.41
CA PRO A 548 11.56 2.04 15.76
C PRO A 548 11.48 1.99 14.22
N PRO A 549 12.60 2.25 13.52
CA PRO A 549 12.66 2.12 12.06
C PRO A 549 12.66 0.65 11.61
N PRO A 550 12.40 0.37 10.32
CA PRO A 550 12.09 -0.97 9.82
C PRO A 550 13.17 -2.03 10.04
N GLU A 551 14.44 -1.64 10.06
CA GLU A 551 15.62 -2.51 10.20
C GLU A 551 15.65 -3.18 11.59
N ILE A 552 14.95 -2.60 12.56
CA ILE A 552 15.00 -2.99 13.97
C ILE A 552 13.78 -3.86 14.33
N TRP A 553 12.57 -3.47 13.93
CA TRP A 553 11.37 -4.26 14.22
C TRP A 553 11.07 -5.39 13.25
N ARG A 554 11.67 -5.40 12.04
CA ARG A 554 11.61 -6.56 11.13
C ARG A 554 12.53 -7.72 11.53
N THR A 555 13.29 -7.58 12.63
CA THR A 555 14.09 -8.69 13.16
C THR A 555 13.24 -9.56 14.09
N ASP A 556 13.39 -10.88 14.03
CA ASP A 556 12.66 -11.87 14.85
C ASP A 556 12.98 -11.80 16.37
N LYS A 557 13.64 -10.72 16.82
CA LYS A 557 14.21 -10.58 18.16
C LYS A 557 13.76 -9.27 18.83
N PRO A 558 12.79 -9.31 19.76
CA PRO A 558 12.39 -8.12 20.53
C PRO A 558 13.54 -7.46 21.30
N GLU A 559 14.60 -8.22 21.60
CA GLU A 559 15.88 -7.74 22.14
C GLU A 559 16.43 -6.51 21.40
N ASN A 560 16.31 -6.47 20.06
CA ASN A 560 16.81 -5.37 19.23
C ASN A 560 15.97 -4.09 19.40
N ILE A 561 14.64 -4.24 19.44
CA ILE A 561 13.68 -3.15 19.71
C ILE A 561 13.96 -2.57 21.10
N PHE A 562 14.09 -3.42 22.12
CA PHE A 562 14.37 -2.98 23.49
C PHE A 562 15.74 -2.30 23.63
N LYS A 563 16.76 -2.79 22.91
CA LYS A 563 18.09 -2.17 22.84
C LYS A 563 18.06 -0.80 22.15
N TYR A 564 17.21 -0.61 21.13
CA TYR A 564 16.99 0.68 20.47
C TYR A 564 16.22 1.66 21.36
N LEU A 565 15.08 1.26 21.93
CA LEU A 565 14.29 2.12 22.83
C LEU A 565 15.09 2.54 24.05
N LYS A 566 15.88 1.63 24.64
CA LYS A 566 16.81 1.96 25.73
C LYS A 566 17.95 2.90 25.29
N LYS A 567 18.42 2.81 24.03
CA LYS A 567 19.36 3.79 23.46
C LYS A 567 18.70 5.17 23.33
N LEU A 568 17.48 5.26 22.76
CA LEU A 568 16.75 6.54 22.65
C LEU A 568 16.52 7.20 24.02
N MET A 569 16.17 6.42 25.04
CA MET A 569 16.01 6.91 26.41
C MET A 569 17.31 7.53 26.99
N ILE A 570 18.48 7.05 26.56
CA ILE A 570 19.80 7.56 26.95
C ILE A 570 20.25 8.74 26.06
N ILE A 571 19.83 8.77 24.79
CA ILE A 571 20.22 9.77 23.76
C ILE A 571 19.34 11.03 23.82
N LYS A 572 18.57 11.25 24.90
CA LYS A 572 17.59 12.35 25.04
C LYS A 572 18.22 13.73 25.33
N THR A 573 19.44 13.97 24.84
CA THR A 573 20.21 15.22 24.88
C THR A 573 20.89 15.45 23.53
N GLU A 574 20.84 16.69 23.00
CA GLU A 574 21.25 17.07 21.62
C GLU A 574 20.32 16.59 20.49
N ASN A 575 19.04 16.96 20.53
CA ASN A 575 18.25 17.10 19.31
C ASN A 575 18.63 18.42 18.61
N LEU A 576 19.36 18.34 17.49
CA LEU A 576 19.34 19.40 16.47
C LEU A 576 18.18 19.08 15.51
N GLN A 577 17.16 19.93 15.47
CA GLN A 577 16.13 19.85 14.44
C GLN A 577 16.66 20.56 13.19
N ARG A 578 16.63 19.90 12.03
CA ARG A 578 17.13 20.47 10.77
C ARG A 578 16.15 20.27 9.63
N GLN A 579 15.81 21.36 8.94
CA GLN A 579 14.76 21.41 7.93
C GLN A 579 15.20 22.21 6.69
N LYS A 580 14.86 21.74 5.50
CA LYS A 580 14.99 22.50 4.25
C LYS A 580 13.89 23.55 4.13
N ILE A 581 14.28 24.77 3.76
CA ILE A 581 13.41 25.83 3.28
C ILE A 581 13.75 26.13 1.82
N MET A 582 12.74 26.32 0.98
CA MET A 582 12.90 26.64 -0.45
C MET A 582 12.17 27.95 -0.78
N LEU A 583 12.91 28.99 -1.16
CA LEU A 583 12.36 30.29 -1.52
C LEU A 583 12.05 30.34 -3.03
N LEU A 584 10.77 30.46 -3.38
CA LEU A 584 10.26 30.50 -4.77
C LEU A 584 9.47 31.80 -5.04
N GLY A 585 9.17 32.08 -6.31
CA GLY A 585 8.45 33.29 -6.75
C GLY A 585 9.20 34.05 -7.85
N GLU A 586 8.61 35.13 -8.37
CA GLU A 586 9.10 35.92 -9.52
C GLU A 586 10.53 36.49 -9.38
N SER A 587 11.14 36.92 -10.48
CA SER A 587 12.37 37.71 -10.43
C SER A 587 12.16 38.99 -9.59
N GLN A 588 13.21 39.46 -8.92
CA GLN A 588 13.23 40.71 -8.13
C GLN A 588 12.27 40.83 -6.92
N CYS A 589 11.39 39.86 -6.63
CA CYS A 589 10.42 39.90 -5.50
C CYS A 589 11.00 39.82 -4.06
N GLY A 590 12.25 40.25 -3.83
CA GLY A 590 12.85 40.32 -2.50
C GLY A 590 13.44 39.03 -1.91
N LYS A 591 13.21 37.84 -2.49
CA LYS A 591 13.74 36.53 -2.02
C LYS A 591 15.15 36.56 -1.42
N THR A 592 16.13 37.04 -2.19
CA THR A 592 17.54 37.04 -1.77
C THR A 592 17.81 38.01 -0.62
N SER A 593 17.06 39.11 -0.52
CA SER A 593 17.10 40.02 0.64
C SER A 593 16.49 39.34 1.88
N LEU A 594 15.33 38.68 1.74
CA LEU A 594 14.71 37.90 2.81
C LEU A 594 15.64 36.78 3.32
N ALA A 595 16.31 36.05 2.42
CA ALA A 595 17.31 35.03 2.78
C ALA A 595 18.48 35.62 3.59
N HIS A 596 18.95 36.82 3.24
CA HIS A 596 20.00 37.52 3.99
C HIS A 596 19.50 38.03 5.35
N VAL A 597 18.29 38.59 5.43
CA VAL A 597 17.70 39.07 6.69
C VAL A 597 17.44 37.91 7.67
N LEU A 598 16.86 36.80 7.22
CA LEU A 598 16.66 35.61 8.04
C LEU A 598 17.99 35.05 8.57
N SER A 599 18.98 34.85 7.69
CA SER A 599 20.25 34.22 8.06
C SER A 599 21.19 35.11 8.88
N GLN A 600 21.12 36.44 8.75
CA GLN A 600 22.06 37.37 9.41
C GLN A 600 21.42 38.27 10.47
N ARG A 601 20.08 38.28 10.61
CA ARG A 601 19.29 39.17 11.49
C ARG A 601 19.72 40.64 11.41
N LYS A 602 19.98 41.12 10.19
CA LYS A 602 20.33 42.52 9.89
C LYS A 602 19.65 42.95 8.59
N PRO A 603 19.21 44.21 8.48
CA PRO A 603 18.70 44.74 7.22
C PRO A 603 19.83 44.78 6.19
N LYS A 604 19.68 44.07 5.08
CA LYS A 604 20.57 44.16 3.93
C LYS A 604 19.78 44.00 2.64
N LEU A 605 19.58 45.12 1.95
CA LEU A 605 19.13 45.12 0.57
C LEU A 605 20.23 44.51 -0.32
N SER A 606 19.84 43.75 -1.35
CA SER A 606 20.77 43.20 -2.33
C SER A 606 21.23 44.26 -3.33
N ASP A 607 22.54 44.38 -3.56
CA ASP A 607 23.09 45.36 -4.51
C ASP A 607 22.64 45.04 -5.94
N GLY A 608 21.97 46.02 -6.57
CA GLY A 608 21.17 45.84 -7.79
C GLY A 608 21.89 45.15 -8.95
N VAL A 609 21.18 44.24 -9.63
CA VAL A 609 21.60 43.40 -10.77
C VAL A 609 22.75 42.42 -10.47
N ARG A 610 23.78 42.82 -9.71
CA ARG A 610 24.99 42.03 -9.48
C ARG A 610 24.83 40.90 -8.47
N GLU A 611 23.95 41.05 -7.47
CA GLU A 611 23.66 40.01 -6.47
C GLU A 611 22.50 39.06 -6.84
N LYS A 612 21.99 39.09 -8.09
CA LYS A 612 20.95 38.14 -8.56
C LYS A 612 21.41 36.68 -8.36
N THR A 613 20.68 35.91 -7.55
CA THR A 613 20.90 34.47 -7.40
C THR A 613 20.69 33.73 -8.73
N ARG A 614 21.69 32.94 -9.13
CA ARG A 614 21.66 32.07 -10.32
C ARG A 614 21.31 30.66 -9.90
N ILE A 615 20.26 30.07 -10.50
CA ILE A 615 19.66 28.77 -10.14
C ILE A 615 19.28 28.63 -8.66
N LEU A 616 20.26 28.43 -7.78
CA LEU A 616 20.12 28.08 -6.38
C LEU A 616 21.30 28.63 -5.57
N LYS A 617 21.03 29.17 -4.38
CA LYS A 617 22.02 29.63 -3.40
C LYS A 617 21.67 29.07 -2.02
N GLN A 618 22.42 28.05 -1.60
CA GLN A 618 22.25 27.41 -0.30
C GLN A 618 22.90 28.23 0.82
N THR A 619 22.13 28.56 1.86
CA THR A 619 22.60 29.28 3.06
C THR A 619 22.16 28.53 4.32
N ILE A 620 23.04 28.38 5.30
CA ILE A 620 22.70 27.80 6.61
C ILE A 620 22.29 28.94 7.55
N TRP A 621 21.11 28.81 8.15
CA TRP A 621 20.58 29.70 9.18
C TRP A 621 20.39 28.88 10.46
N LYS A 622 20.77 29.43 11.62
CA LYS A 622 20.55 28.81 12.93
C LYS A 622 19.77 29.75 13.81
N THR A 623 18.82 29.21 14.56
CA THR A 623 17.97 29.97 15.47
C THR A 623 18.38 29.77 16.93
N GLU A 624 17.80 30.58 17.82
CA GLU A 624 18.06 30.49 19.27
C GLU A 624 17.45 29.22 19.90
N ASN A 625 16.35 28.71 19.33
CA ASN A 625 15.72 27.45 19.75
C ASN A 625 16.40 26.19 19.17
N ASN A 626 17.66 26.32 18.73
CA ASN A 626 18.52 25.22 18.26
C ASN A 626 18.03 24.51 16.98
N VAL A 627 17.22 25.20 16.17
CA VAL A 627 16.79 24.75 14.84
C VAL A 627 17.82 25.20 13.79
N GLU A 628 18.20 24.31 12.87
CA GLU A 628 19.09 24.59 11.75
C GLU A 628 18.28 24.57 10.43
N PHE A 629 18.08 25.73 9.84
CA PHE A 629 17.40 25.87 8.55
C PHE A 629 18.40 25.87 7.40
N VAL A 630 18.09 25.10 6.36
CA VAL A 630 18.82 25.09 5.09
C VAL A 630 18.01 25.91 4.09
N LEU A 631 18.36 27.19 3.95
CA LEU A 631 17.71 28.14 3.05
C LEU A 631 18.23 27.92 1.62
N ASN A 632 17.38 27.40 0.75
CA ASN A 632 17.60 27.29 -0.69
C ASN A 632 16.93 28.49 -1.39
N ASP A 633 17.69 29.54 -1.68
CA ASP A 633 17.24 30.69 -2.47
C ASP A 633 17.29 30.34 -3.97
N PHE A 634 16.14 30.28 -4.65
CA PHE A 634 16.10 29.97 -6.09
C PHE A 634 16.08 31.24 -6.96
N GLY A 635 16.80 31.22 -8.07
CA GLY A 635 16.72 32.25 -9.09
C GLY A 635 15.34 32.24 -9.75
N GLY A 636 14.55 33.29 -9.55
CA GLY A 636 13.16 33.40 -10.02
C GLY A 636 12.96 33.66 -11.52
N ASP A 637 13.96 33.34 -12.35
CA ASP A 637 13.95 33.55 -13.79
C ASP A 637 13.52 32.28 -14.53
N ILE A 638 12.83 32.42 -15.67
CA ILE A 638 12.27 31.29 -16.43
C ILE A 638 13.35 30.32 -16.92
N VAL A 639 14.56 30.81 -17.23
CA VAL A 639 15.70 29.99 -17.69
C VAL A 639 16.12 28.95 -16.65
N TYR A 640 15.89 29.21 -15.36
CA TYR A 640 16.29 28.30 -14.29
C TYR A 640 15.27 27.19 -14.00
N ARG A 641 14.02 27.31 -14.49
CA ARG A 641 12.93 26.38 -14.19
C ARG A 641 13.18 24.97 -14.72
N THR A 642 13.84 24.85 -15.88
CA THR A 642 14.28 23.57 -16.47
C THR A 642 15.15 22.75 -15.51
N LEU A 643 15.89 23.42 -14.63
CA LEU A 643 16.80 22.80 -13.68
C LEU A 643 16.20 22.61 -12.28
N TYR A 644 15.00 23.13 -12.03
CA TYR A 644 14.33 22.91 -10.75
C TYR A 644 14.06 21.41 -10.50
N LYS A 645 13.88 20.58 -11.54
CA LYS A 645 13.73 19.11 -11.41
C LYS A 645 14.86 18.44 -10.63
N LEU A 646 16.04 19.07 -10.58
CA LEU A 646 17.24 18.60 -9.88
C LEU A 646 17.32 18.99 -8.38
N PHE A 647 16.50 19.96 -7.94
CA PHE A 647 16.68 20.62 -6.63
C PHE A 647 15.41 20.85 -5.81
N LEU A 648 14.21 20.63 -6.37
CA LEU A 648 12.96 20.66 -5.60
C LEU A 648 12.86 19.42 -4.68
N ASP A 649 12.26 19.58 -3.50
CA ASP A 649 12.06 18.50 -2.52
C ASP A 649 10.66 18.60 -1.89
N SER A 650 9.88 17.52 -1.96
CA SER A 650 8.51 17.45 -1.40
C SER A 650 8.46 17.40 0.14
N LYS A 651 9.59 17.19 0.81
CA LYS A 651 9.75 17.26 2.28
C LYS A 651 10.16 18.66 2.78
N ALA A 652 10.47 19.58 1.87
CA ALA A 652 10.87 20.94 2.23
C ALA A 652 9.68 21.81 2.66
N LEU A 653 9.98 22.93 3.33
CA LEU A 653 9.05 24.03 3.53
C LEU A 653 9.25 25.06 2.41
N VAL A 654 8.25 25.25 1.56
CA VAL A 654 8.31 26.25 0.49
C VAL A 654 7.83 27.60 1.02
N LEU A 655 8.64 28.63 0.80
CA LEU A 655 8.26 30.02 1.02
C LEU A 655 8.04 30.67 -0.35
N LEU A 656 6.79 30.89 -0.71
CA LEU A 656 6.39 31.50 -1.96
C LEU A 656 6.31 33.02 -1.77
N VAL A 657 7.33 33.73 -2.26
CA VAL A 657 7.52 35.17 -2.04
C VAL A 657 7.03 35.96 -3.24
N TYR A 658 6.15 36.94 -2.99
CA TYR A 658 5.71 37.92 -3.99
C TYR A 658 6.02 39.34 -3.53
N ASN A 659 6.10 40.29 -4.46
CA ASN A 659 6.28 41.71 -4.15
C ASN A 659 4.91 42.32 -3.79
N ALA A 660 4.71 42.68 -2.52
CA ALA A 660 3.45 43.20 -2.01
C ALA A 660 3.06 44.55 -2.65
N ALA A 661 4.04 45.43 -2.89
CA ALA A 661 3.81 46.76 -3.45
C ALA A 661 3.46 46.77 -4.95
N THR A 662 3.60 45.64 -5.66
CA THR A 662 3.19 45.52 -7.07
C THR A 662 2.12 44.44 -7.29
N PHE A 663 1.43 44.03 -6.21
CA PHE A 663 0.45 42.95 -6.24
C PHE A 663 -0.98 43.44 -6.49
N ASN A 664 -1.62 42.89 -7.52
CA ASN A 664 -3.03 43.05 -7.83
C ASN A 664 -3.62 41.74 -8.37
N GLU A 665 -4.95 41.66 -8.51
CA GLU A 665 -5.64 40.43 -8.96
C GLU A 665 -5.14 39.94 -10.33
N ASN A 666 -4.90 40.84 -11.27
CA ASN A 666 -4.41 40.51 -12.62
C ASN A 666 -3.02 39.86 -12.61
N ARG A 667 -2.17 40.20 -11.63
CA ARG A 667 -0.81 39.62 -11.46
C ARG A 667 -0.78 38.37 -10.59
N PHE A 668 -1.90 37.93 -10.03
CA PHE A 668 -1.94 36.77 -9.14
C PHE A 668 -1.34 35.51 -9.79
N TYR A 669 -1.60 35.25 -11.07
CA TYR A 669 -1.11 34.04 -11.72
C TYR A 669 0.42 34.03 -11.90
N ASP A 670 1.01 35.12 -12.38
CA ASP A 670 2.47 35.21 -12.59
C ASP A 670 3.25 35.23 -11.26
N ALA A 671 2.72 35.95 -10.27
CA ALA A 671 3.35 36.10 -8.95
C ALA A 671 3.20 34.85 -8.07
N ILE A 672 2.05 34.16 -8.12
CA ILE A 672 1.66 33.09 -7.20
C ILE A 672 1.13 31.84 -7.94
N GLY A 673 0.07 31.97 -8.75
CA GLY A 673 -0.68 30.83 -9.30
C GLY A 673 0.16 29.83 -10.12
N GLN A 674 1.00 30.32 -11.02
CA GLN A 674 1.91 29.51 -11.84
C GLN A 674 2.92 28.73 -10.99
N TRP A 675 3.35 29.29 -9.85
CA TRP A 675 4.26 28.63 -8.92
C TRP A 675 3.55 27.54 -8.10
N LEU A 676 2.29 27.77 -7.71
CA LEU A 676 1.45 26.74 -7.08
C LEU A 676 1.19 25.56 -8.04
N ASP A 677 0.88 25.83 -9.30
CA ASP A 677 0.62 24.77 -10.28
C ASP A 677 1.89 23.98 -10.64
N MET A 678 3.06 24.64 -10.70
CA MET A 678 4.36 23.99 -10.82
C MET A 678 4.67 23.10 -9.61
N LEU A 679 4.46 23.60 -8.39
CA LEU A 679 4.63 22.82 -7.16
C LEU A 679 3.67 21.63 -7.10
N ARG A 680 2.43 21.79 -7.57
CA ARG A 680 1.45 20.72 -7.67
C ARG A 680 1.90 19.60 -8.61
N ALA A 681 2.53 19.95 -9.75
CA ALA A 681 3.04 18.97 -10.71
C ALA A 681 4.31 18.23 -10.20
N SER A 682 5.28 18.96 -9.66
CA SER A 682 6.59 18.40 -9.25
C SER A 682 6.62 17.83 -7.83
N CYS A 683 5.91 18.43 -6.87
CA CYS A 683 6.02 18.14 -5.43
C CYS A 683 4.64 18.13 -4.73
N PRO A 684 3.71 17.22 -5.10
CA PRO A 684 2.43 17.09 -4.43
C PRO A 684 2.60 16.78 -2.93
N GLY A 685 1.73 17.32 -2.08
CA GLY A 685 1.77 17.18 -0.62
C GLY A 685 2.76 18.09 0.13
N VAL A 686 3.57 18.90 -0.57
CA VAL A 686 4.54 19.82 0.04
C VAL A 686 3.87 20.94 0.84
N VAL A 687 4.57 21.47 1.85
CA VAL A 687 4.10 22.55 2.72
C VAL A 687 4.51 23.90 2.14
N VAL A 688 3.57 24.86 2.07
CA VAL A 688 3.79 26.18 1.47
C VAL A 688 3.33 27.29 2.42
N LYS A 689 4.15 28.32 2.63
CA LYS A 689 3.75 29.61 3.23
C LYS A 689 3.87 30.69 2.17
N VAL A 690 2.85 31.53 2.04
CA VAL A 690 2.86 32.69 1.14
C VAL A 690 3.36 33.92 1.89
N ILE A 691 4.27 34.67 1.27
CA ILE A 691 4.96 35.82 1.88
C ILE A 691 4.88 37.02 0.95
N GLY A 692 4.31 38.13 1.44
CA GLY A 692 4.35 39.43 0.77
C GLY A 692 5.57 40.21 1.24
N ALA A 693 6.58 40.32 0.39
CA ALA A 693 7.80 41.08 0.69
C ALA A 693 7.71 42.53 0.18
N GLN A 694 8.63 43.39 0.64
CA GLN A 694 8.76 44.79 0.22
C GLN A 694 7.58 45.68 0.66
N VAL A 695 6.98 45.34 1.80
CA VAL A 695 5.83 46.06 2.42
C VAL A 695 6.16 47.52 2.70
N ASP A 696 7.42 47.83 2.99
CA ASP A 696 7.92 49.20 3.22
C ASP A 696 7.80 50.14 2.00
N LEU A 697 7.54 49.61 0.80
CA LEU A 697 7.23 50.42 -0.38
C LEU A 697 5.74 50.80 -0.50
N LEU A 698 4.83 50.17 0.25
CA LEU A 698 3.41 50.54 0.27
C LEU A 698 3.20 51.91 0.94
N HIS A 699 3.76 52.08 2.14
CA HIS A 699 3.66 53.34 2.89
C HIS A 699 4.33 54.52 2.16
N GLN A 700 5.37 54.26 1.36
CA GLN A 700 5.97 55.30 0.52
C GLN A 700 5.03 55.78 -0.60
N GLN A 701 4.07 54.98 -1.05
CA GLN A 701 3.06 55.42 -2.02
C GLN A 701 1.90 56.17 -1.35
N GLU A 702 1.51 55.78 -0.14
CA GLU A 702 0.57 56.56 0.69
C GLU A 702 1.15 57.96 0.97
N ASP A 703 2.40 58.05 1.44
CA ASP A 703 3.13 59.32 1.62
C ASP A 703 3.23 60.12 0.30
N GLU A 704 3.44 59.46 -0.85
CA GLU A 704 3.61 60.18 -2.12
C GLU A 704 2.29 60.70 -2.70
N ASP A 705 1.15 60.09 -2.42
CA ASP A 705 -0.16 60.59 -2.87
C ASP A 705 -0.75 61.63 -1.89
N ASP A 706 -0.46 61.52 -0.58
CA ASP A 706 -0.65 62.63 0.36
C ASP A 706 0.25 63.82 0.00
N LEU A 707 1.51 63.60 -0.39
CA LEU A 707 2.39 64.66 -0.89
C LEU A 707 1.90 65.27 -2.20
N LYS A 708 1.38 64.51 -3.16
CA LYS A 708 0.75 65.07 -4.37
C LYS A 708 -0.47 65.93 -4.03
N THR A 709 -1.25 65.52 -3.03
CA THR A 709 -2.40 66.29 -2.52
C THR A 709 -1.94 67.59 -1.85
N ILE A 710 -0.90 67.55 -1.00
CA ILE A 710 -0.34 68.72 -0.32
C ILE A 710 0.35 69.70 -1.29
N VAL A 711 1.11 69.20 -2.26
CA VAL A 711 1.79 70.04 -3.27
C VAL A 711 0.78 70.72 -4.19
N SER A 712 -0.26 70.00 -4.63
CA SER A 712 -1.31 70.59 -5.47
C SER A 712 -2.21 71.60 -4.74
N GLU A 713 -2.38 71.52 -3.42
CA GLU A 713 -3.07 72.56 -2.64
C GLU A 713 -2.20 73.79 -2.31
N GLN A 714 -0.88 73.64 -2.13
CA GLN A 714 -0.04 74.74 -1.63
C GLN A 714 0.54 75.69 -2.70
N GLU A 715 0.76 75.24 -3.94
CA GLU A 715 1.30 76.12 -4.99
C GLU A 715 0.22 76.89 -5.78
N LEU A 716 -1.04 76.44 -5.79
CA LEU A 716 -2.16 77.06 -6.54
C LEU A 716 -2.71 78.37 -5.94
N LYS A 717 -1.89 79.15 -5.24
CA LYS A 717 -2.29 80.45 -4.64
C LYS A 717 -1.27 81.58 -4.72
N ALA A 718 -0.14 81.39 -5.41
CA ALA A 718 0.82 82.45 -5.71
C ALA A 718 1.15 82.47 -7.21
N LEU A 719 1.35 83.67 -7.76
CA LEU A 719 1.76 83.96 -9.14
C LEU A 719 0.70 83.75 -10.23
N CYS A 720 -0.23 84.72 -10.35
CA CYS A 720 -0.88 85.01 -11.63
C CYS A 720 -0.11 86.11 -12.38
N ALA A 721 0.33 85.80 -13.61
CA ALA A 721 0.61 86.73 -14.71
C ALA A 721 1.80 87.74 -14.58
N PRO A 722 2.34 88.26 -15.71
CA PRO A 722 2.52 87.66 -17.04
C PRO A 722 3.95 87.94 -17.58
N SER A 723 4.09 88.11 -18.92
CA SER A 723 5.24 88.67 -19.67
C SER A 723 6.52 87.81 -19.67
N GLU A 724 6.88 87.21 -20.81
CA GLU A 724 7.86 87.71 -21.82
C GLU A 724 9.24 87.02 -21.59
N ASP A 725 10.03 86.59 -22.60
CA ASP A 725 9.95 86.84 -24.05
C ASP A 725 10.82 85.83 -24.87
N PHE A 726 10.53 85.67 -26.18
CA PHE A 726 11.28 84.93 -27.25
C PHE A 726 11.46 83.40 -27.10
N GLU A 727 11.07 82.54 -28.07
CA GLU A 727 11.62 82.29 -29.44
C GLU A 727 13.08 81.76 -29.37
N GLU A 728 13.53 80.67 -30.01
CA GLU A 728 13.32 80.03 -31.34
C GLU A 728 13.46 78.47 -31.18
N ASP A 729 13.01 77.52 -32.03
CA ASP A 729 12.41 77.51 -33.38
C ASP A 729 11.62 76.20 -33.68
N GLU A 730 10.73 76.26 -34.68
CA GLU A 730 10.24 75.24 -35.65
C GLU A 730 9.93 73.77 -35.19
N GLU A 731 8.67 73.29 -35.26
CA GLU A 731 7.87 72.87 -36.44
C GLU A 731 8.19 71.44 -36.98
N ASP A 732 7.25 70.61 -37.46
CA ASP A 732 5.78 70.76 -37.60
C ASP A 732 5.05 69.43 -37.31
N ASP A 733 3.73 69.48 -37.08
CA ASP A 733 2.91 68.43 -36.46
C ASP A 733 2.08 67.58 -37.47
N ALA A 734 1.35 66.59 -36.95
CA ALA A 734 0.66 65.57 -37.73
C ALA A 734 -0.74 65.95 -38.26
N LEU A 735 -1.03 65.51 -39.49
CA LEU A 735 -2.38 65.37 -40.04
C LEU A 735 -2.44 64.09 -40.88
N SER A 736 -3.54 63.32 -40.98
CA SER A 736 -4.78 63.12 -40.19
C SER A 736 -5.40 61.80 -40.78
N ILE A 737 -6.44 61.10 -40.33
CA ILE A 737 -7.81 61.42 -39.87
C ILE A 737 -8.35 60.15 -39.16
N GLY A 738 -9.12 60.26 -38.07
CA GLY A 738 -9.70 59.09 -37.39
C GLY A 738 -10.74 59.36 -36.29
N HIS A 739 -11.55 60.42 -36.39
CA HIS A 739 -12.42 60.90 -35.31
C HIS A 739 -13.68 60.04 -35.01
N ARG A 740 -14.22 60.31 -33.80
CA ARG A 740 -15.53 59.91 -33.20
C ARG A 740 -15.48 58.59 -32.43
N SER A 741 -15.42 58.57 -31.09
CA SER A 741 -16.02 59.43 -30.04
C SER A 741 -17.53 59.27 -29.88
N GLU A 742 -17.94 58.61 -28.79
CA GLU A 742 -19.16 58.94 -28.05
C GLU A 742 -19.02 58.44 -26.59
N MET A 743 -18.35 59.25 -25.77
CA MET A 743 -18.56 59.24 -24.32
C MET A 743 -19.61 60.32 -24.02
N GLU A 744 -20.80 59.93 -23.57
CA GLU A 744 -21.55 60.70 -22.57
C GLU A 744 -22.78 59.94 -22.06
N SER A 745 -22.77 59.54 -20.78
CA SER A 745 -23.97 59.44 -19.92
C SER A 745 -23.60 58.98 -18.51
N ILE A 746 -23.01 59.89 -17.72
CA ILE A 746 -22.93 59.70 -16.26
C ILE A 746 -24.36 59.68 -15.71
N ARG A 747 -24.76 58.60 -15.02
CA ARG A 747 -25.93 58.61 -14.12
C ARG A 747 -25.87 57.59 -12.99
N ASN A 748 -25.30 58.04 -11.88
CA ASN A 748 -25.70 57.77 -10.49
C ASN A 748 -26.33 56.40 -10.16
N THR A 749 -25.54 55.49 -9.59
CA THR A 749 -25.98 54.70 -8.42
C THR A 749 -24.89 54.71 -7.35
N SER A 750 -25.14 55.43 -6.27
CA SER A 750 -24.25 55.49 -5.10
C SER A 750 -24.47 54.28 -4.21
N THR A 751 -23.77 53.18 -4.47
CA THR A 751 -23.53 52.15 -3.46
C THR A 751 -22.37 52.60 -2.56
N PRO A 752 -22.42 52.40 -1.23
CA PRO A 752 -21.29 52.70 -0.37
C PRO A 752 -20.10 51.82 -0.76
N ALA A 753 -18.92 52.42 -0.89
CA ALA A 753 -17.70 51.66 -1.09
C ALA A 753 -17.48 50.75 0.12
N VAL A 754 -17.42 49.44 -0.12
CA VAL A 754 -16.86 48.50 0.84
C VAL A 754 -15.37 48.83 0.92
N PRO A 755 -14.76 48.99 2.12
CA PRO A 755 -13.32 49.21 2.22
C PRO A 755 -12.59 48.06 1.53
N GLU A 756 -11.62 48.39 0.68
CA GLU A 756 -10.84 47.39 -0.04
C GLU A 756 -10.10 46.49 0.96
N LYS A 757 -10.10 45.17 0.70
CA LYS A 757 -9.38 44.23 1.55
C LYS A 757 -7.89 44.51 1.47
N PRO A 758 -7.15 44.48 2.59
CA PRO A 758 -5.70 44.66 2.55
C PRO A 758 -5.05 43.57 1.67
N HIS A 759 -4.04 43.94 0.90
CA HIS A 759 -3.45 43.09 -0.16
C HIS A 759 -3.02 41.69 0.31
N HIS A 760 -2.71 41.50 1.60
CA HIS A 760 -2.35 40.21 2.19
C HIS A 760 -3.55 39.26 2.38
N GLU A 761 -4.75 39.78 2.69
CA GLU A 761 -5.99 38.97 2.70
C GLU A 761 -6.38 38.59 1.27
N LEU A 762 -6.32 39.56 0.34
CA LEU A 762 -6.62 39.33 -1.07
C LEU A 762 -5.72 38.24 -1.69
N ALA A 763 -4.41 38.28 -1.42
CA ALA A 763 -3.49 37.25 -1.88
C ALA A 763 -3.81 35.85 -1.31
N MET A 764 -4.29 35.77 -0.06
CA MET A 764 -4.70 34.50 0.56
C MET A 764 -6.01 33.97 -0.03
N ASP A 765 -7.01 34.83 -0.21
CA ASP A 765 -8.31 34.47 -0.80
C ASP A 765 -8.15 33.96 -2.23
N LEU A 766 -7.38 34.67 -3.07
CA LEU A 766 -7.08 34.24 -4.45
C LEU A 766 -6.28 32.93 -4.48
N THR A 767 -5.33 32.74 -3.56
CA THR A 767 -4.59 31.47 -3.39
C THR A 767 -5.54 30.31 -3.13
N MET A 768 -6.44 30.46 -2.15
CA MET A 768 -7.40 29.42 -1.81
C MET A 768 -8.44 29.21 -2.93
N GLN A 769 -8.88 30.27 -3.60
CA GLN A 769 -9.80 30.19 -4.75
C GLN A 769 -9.18 29.41 -5.92
N HIS A 770 -7.93 29.69 -6.28
CA HIS A 770 -7.21 28.99 -7.35
C HIS A 770 -7.06 27.49 -7.05
N LEU A 771 -6.62 27.15 -5.84
CA LEU A 771 -6.48 25.76 -5.40
C LEU A 771 -7.82 25.01 -5.39
N ASN A 772 -8.87 25.63 -4.83
CA ASN A 772 -10.23 25.07 -4.82
C ASN A 772 -10.78 24.87 -6.25
N LYS A 773 -10.53 25.81 -7.17
CA LYS A 773 -10.91 25.69 -8.58
C LYS A 773 -10.22 24.49 -9.24
N LYS A 774 -8.90 24.34 -9.06
CA LYS A 774 -8.13 23.21 -9.61
C LYS A 774 -8.57 21.87 -9.02
N ASP A 775 -8.94 21.83 -7.74
CA ASP A 775 -9.51 20.64 -7.10
C ASP A 775 -10.91 20.28 -7.65
N GLN A 776 -11.74 21.27 -7.97
CA GLN A 776 -13.04 21.07 -8.62
C GLN A 776 -12.87 20.55 -10.05
N GLU A 777 -11.99 21.16 -10.86
CA GLU A 777 -11.65 20.70 -12.22
C GLU A 777 -11.20 19.23 -12.22
N LEU A 778 -10.35 18.83 -11.26
CA LEU A 778 -9.89 17.44 -11.09
C LEU A 778 -11.01 16.49 -10.61
N GLN A 779 -11.91 16.94 -9.73
CA GLN A 779 -13.07 16.14 -9.30
C GLN A 779 -14.10 15.95 -10.41
N GLU A 780 -14.22 16.89 -11.35
CA GLU A 780 -15.09 16.76 -12.53
C GLU A 780 -14.50 15.80 -13.57
N GLU A 781 -13.21 15.91 -13.88
CA GLU A 781 -12.48 14.90 -14.66
C GLU A 781 -12.59 13.49 -14.06
N LEU A 782 -12.56 13.37 -12.73
CA LEU A 782 -12.72 12.08 -12.06
C LEU A 782 -14.14 11.50 -12.23
N LYS A 783 -15.19 12.32 -12.11
CA LYS A 783 -16.59 11.89 -12.33
C LYS A 783 -16.81 11.42 -13.77
N ILE A 784 -16.20 12.12 -14.75
CA ILE A 784 -16.24 11.73 -16.17
C ILE A 784 -15.56 10.36 -16.35
N LEU A 785 -14.33 10.19 -15.84
CA LEU A 785 -13.62 8.91 -15.90
C LEU A 785 -14.37 7.76 -15.23
N GLU A 786 -15.03 7.99 -14.10
CA GLU A 786 -15.81 6.96 -13.40
C GLU A 786 -17.10 6.61 -14.15
N SER A 787 -17.72 7.57 -14.84
CA SER A 787 -18.81 7.31 -15.80
C SER A 787 -18.33 6.50 -17.00
N ASP A 788 -17.18 6.84 -17.59
CA ASP A 788 -16.61 6.14 -18.74
C ASP A 788 -16.28 4.68 -18.39
N ILE A 789 -15.61 4.44 -17.25
CA ILE A 789 -15.31 3.11 -16.72
C ILE A 789 -16.60 2.30 -16.47
N ALA A 790 -17.58 2.88 -15.77
CA ALA A 790 -18.87 2.23 -15.53
C ALA A 790 -19.70 1.98 -16.80
N SER A 791 -19.40 2.70 -17.90
CA SER A 791 -20.03 2.48 -19.19
C SER A 791 -19.52 1.20 -19.90
N LEU A 792 -18.28 0.81 -19.63
CA LEU A 792 -17.59 -0.38 -20.16
C LEU A 792 -17.79 -1.62 -19.26
N GLU A 793 -17.81 -1.45 -17.93
CA GLU A 793 -17.91 -2.54 -16.95
C GLU A 793 -19.35 -3.09 -16.75
N LYS A 794 -20.24 -2.95 -17.74
CA LYS A 794 -21.67 -3.28 -17.57
C LYS A 794 -21.91 -4.80 -17.38
N PRO A 795 -22.56 -5.23 -16.28
CA PRO A 795 -22.77 -6.65 -16.00
C PRO A 795 -23.78 -7.26 -16.99
N GLY A 796 -23.28 -8.10 -17.91
CA GLY A 796 -24.09 -8.83 -18.88
C GLY A 796 -23.68 -8.68 -20.35
N GLN A 797 -22.65 -7.88 -20.66
CA GLN A 797 -21.99 -7.94 -21.97
C GLN A 797 -21.14 -9.21 -22.10
N ALA A 798 -20.80 -9.58 -23.35
CA ALA A 798 -19.88 -10.67 -23.66
C ALA A 798 -18.43 -10.31 -23.28
N GLU A 799 -17.50 -11.22 -23.52
CA GLU A 799 -16.06 -10.99 -23.34
C GLU A 799 -15.63 -9.69 -24.04
N LEU A 800 -14.97 -8.80 -23.29
CA LEU A 800 -14.45 -7.52 -23.78
C LEU A 800 -13.42 -7.77 -24.88
N THR A 801 -13.38 -6.92 -25.91
CA THR A 801 -12.32 -6.97 -26.91
C THR A 801 -11.00 -6.47 -26.34
N ASP A 802 -9.87 -6.93 -26.90
CA ASP A 802 -8.52 -6.53 -26.47
C ASP A 802 -8.34 -5.01 -26.42
N MET A 803 -8.99 -4.27 -27.34
CA MET A 803 -8.98 -2.80 -27.34
C MET A 803 -9.82 -2.20 -26.20
N GLU A 804 -10.96 -2.77 -25.86
CA GLU A 804 -11.77 -2.31 -24.72
C GLU A 804 -11.06 -2.58 -23.39
N GLU A 805 -10.34 -3.71 -23.25
CA GLU A 805 -9.48 -3.96 -22.08
C GLU A 805 -8.30 -2.99 -22.03
N ALA A 806 -7.64 -2.70 -23.15
CA ALA A 806 -6.55 -1.72 -23.22
C ALA A 806 -7.03 -0.29 -22.85
N ILE A 807 -8.20 0.12 -23.36
CA ILE A 807 -8.83 1.40 -23.01
C ILE A 807 -9.18 1.43 -21.52
N LEU A 808 -9.80 0.36 -20.99
CA LEU A 808 -10.15 0.25 -19.57
C LEU A 808 -8.91 0.32 -18.66
N LYS A 809 -7.79 -0.29 -19.06
CA LYS A 809 -6.49 -0.19 -18.38
C LYS A 809 -5.98 1.26 -18.34
N LEU A 810 -6.02 1.98 -19.46
CA LEU A 810 -5.62 3.40 -19.54
C LEU A 810 -6.54 4.32 -18.72
N LEU A 811 -7.85 4.10 -18.74
CA LEU A 811 -8.81 4.85 -17.93
C LEU A 811 -8.57 4.63 -16.44
N ARG A 812 -8.33 3.39 -15.99
CA ARG A 812 -7.99 3.06 -14.61
C ARG A 812 -6.67 3.71 -14.16
N ILE A 813 -5.64 3.76 -15.01
CA ILE A 813 -4.38 4.47 -14.72
C ILE A 813 -4.64 5.97 -14.51
N ARG A 814 -5.41 6.62 -15.41
CA ARG A 814 -5.79 8.03 -15.26
C ARG A 814 -6.61 8.29 -13.98
N GLN A 815 -7.56 7.41 -13.66
CA GLN A 815 -8.36 7.48 -12.43
C GLN A 815 -7.48 7.38 -11.18
N GLN A 816 -6.51 6.46 -11.16
CA GLN A 816 -5.53 6.32 -10.06
C GLN A 816 -4.66 7.57 -9.91
N LYS A 817 -4.18 8.16 -11.02
CA LYS A 817 -3.36 9.37 -11.00
C LYS A 817 -4.13 10.58 -10.44
N ILE A 818 -5.38 10.80 -10.87
CA ILE A 818 -6.21 11.88 -10.28
C ILE A 818 -6.48 11.63 -8.79
N LYS A 819 -6.81 10.39 -8.40
CA LYS A 819 -7.01 10.04 -6.98
C LYS A 819 -5.74 10.27 -6.15
N PHE A 820 -4.56 9.98 -6.68
CA PHE A 820 -3.28 10.28 -6.03
C PHE A 820 -3.07 11.80 -5.85
N ILE A 821 -3.37 12.61 -6.87
CA ILE A 821 -3.25 14.08 -6.80
C ILE A 821 -4.22 14.66 -5.76
N LEU A 822 -5.48 14.19 -5.73
CA LEU A 822 -6.49 14.64 -4.76
C LEU A 822 -6.23 14.16 -3.32
N LEU A 823 -5.48 13.07 -3.13
CA LEU A 823 -5.04 12.60 -1.80
C LEU A 823 -3.81 13.35 -1.27
N ASN A 824 -3.10 14.11 -2.11
CA ASN A 824 -1.87 14.83 -1.75
C ASN A 824 -1.93 16.32 -2.17
N PRO A 825 -2.92 17.10 -1.70
CA PRO A 825 -3.00 18.54 -1.97
C PRO A 825 -1.84 19.31 -1.34
N LEU A 826 -1.56 20.51 -1.84
CA LEU A 826 -0.56 21.41 -1.25
C LEU A 826 -1.01 21.85 0.16
N LYS A 827 -0.11 21.73 1.14
CA LYS A 827 -0.40 22.07 2.54
C LYS A 827 -0.09 23.55 2.79
N ILE A 828 -1.06 24.43 2.55
CA ILE A 828 -0.89 25.87 2.77
C ILE A 828 -0.92 26.18 4.29
N ILE A 829 0.11 26.83 4.81
CA ILE A 829 0.12 27.40 6.16
C ILE A 829 -0.74 28.68 6.14
N PRO A 830 -1.73 28.83 7.04
CA PRO A 830 -2.68 29.94 6.99
C PRO A 830 -2.01 31.31 7.23
N GLY A 831 -2.64 32.34 6.67
CA GLY A 831 -2.19 33.73 6.74
C GLY A 831 -1.00 34.02 5.82
N VAL A 832 -1.02 35.17 5.14
CA VAL A 832 0.13 35.68 4.40
C VAL A 832 1.04 36.43 5.36
N ALA A 833 2.34 36.13 5.34
CA ALA A 833 3.32 36.89 6.12
C ALA A 833 3.75 38.14 5.33
N SER A 834 3.32 39.32 5.78
CA SER A 834 3.80 40.61 5.29
C SER A 834 5.16 40.94 5.92
N VAL A 835 6.20 41.17 5.12
CA VAL A 835 7.57 41.42 5.62
C VAL A 835 8.31 42.54 4.90
N SER A 836 9.13 43.27 5.65
CA SER A 836 10.14 44.18 5.12
C SER A 836 11.56 43.62 5.31
N SER A 837 12.45 43.94 4.35
CA SER A 837 13.89 43.64 4.43
C SER A 837 14.77 44.89 4.58
N SER A 838 14.16 46.08 4.70
CA SER A 838 14.87 47.33 5.00
C SER A 838 14.95 47.56 6.51
N ASN A 839 15.31 48.77 6.94
CA ASN A 839 15.66 49.08 8.34
C ASN A 839 14.54 48.86 9.36
N SER A 840 13.27 48.78 8.94
CA SER A 840 12.15 48.43 9.83
C SER A 840 12.17 46.97 10.27
N MET A 841 12.66 46.05 9.41
CA MET A 841 12.57 44.58 9.57
C MET A 841 11.17 44.09 9.99
N GLU A 842 10.14 44.77 9.53
CA GLU A 842 8.75 44.50 9.89
C GLU A 842 8.31 43.08 9.50
N GLY A 843 7.49 42.45 10.34
CA GLY A 843 6.99 41.08 10.17
C GLY A 843 8.03 39.96 10.32
N ILE A 844 9.33 40.25 10.22
CA ILE A 844 10.40 39.24 10.22
C ILE A 844 10.41 38.40 11.51
N VAL A 845 10.23 39.02 12.68
CA VAL A 845 10.25 38.28 13.97
C VAL A 845 9.09 37.30 14.05
N GLN A 846 7.87 37.74 13.74
CA GLN A 846 6.69 36.86 13.70
C GLN A 846 6.86 35.74 12.67
N LEU A 847 7.44 36.03 11.50
CA LEU A 847 7.74 35.00 10.51
C LEU A 847 8.72 33.95 11.07
N VAL A 848 9.76 34.35 11.81
CA VAL A 848 10.69 33.38 12.44
C VAL A 848 9.95 32.48 13.43
N ASP A 849 9.13 33.04 14.31
CA ASP A 849 8.36 32.29 15.31
C ASP A 849 7.36 31.32 14.65
N GLU A 850 6.67 31.76 13.59
CA GLU A 850 5.78 30.91 12.79
C GLU A 850 6.52 29.76 12.10
N LEU A 851 7.72 30.00 11.57
CA LEU A 851 8.54 28.98 10.91
C LEU A 851 9.06 27.93 11.90
N GLU A 852 9.47 28.33 13.11
CA GLU A 852 9.85 27.37 14.17
C GLU A 852 8.66 26.54 14.67
N HIS A 853 7.51 27.17 14.92
CA HIS A 853 6.30 26.44 15.29
C HIS A 853 5.85 25.47 14.18
N ALA A 854 6.04 25.82 12.91
CA ALA A 854 5.75 24.93 11.78
C ALA A 854 6.65 23.69 11.75
N THR A 855 7.96 23.82 11.99
CA THR A 855 8.90 22.67 11.98
C THR A 855 8.77 21.76 13.19
N ILE A 856 8.29 22.28 14.33
CA ILE A 856 7.96 21.48 15.51
C ILE A 856 6.69 20.62 15.30
N ASN A 857 5.84 20.94 14.32
CA ASN A 857 4.61 20.19 14.05
C ASN A 857 4.87 18.90 13.25
N GLN A 858 4.79 17.76 13.95
CA GLN A 858 4.94 16.41 13.37
C GLN A 858 3.90 16.06 12.27
N GLN A 859 2.76 16.75 12.18
CA GLN A 859 1.78 16.56 11.10
C GLN A 859 2.22 17.22 9.78
N LEU A 860 3.05 18.27 9.87
CA LEU A 860 3.65 18.94 8.72
C LEU A 860 4.96 18.26 8.33
N PHE A 861 5.88 18.09 9.28
CA PHE A 861 7.25 17.60 9.05
C PHE A 861 7.62 16.43 9.97
N PRO A 862 7.09 15.21 9.77
CA PRO A 862 7.43 14.04 10.59
C PRO A 862 8.93 13.67 10.54
N HIS A 863 9.63 14.06 9.46
CA HIS A 863 11.07 13.82 9.30
C HIS A 863 11.96 14.73 10.16
N ALA A 864 11.53 15.96 10.49
CA ALA A 864 12.35 16.98 11.14
C ALA A 864 12.79 16.63 12.58
N GLN A 865 12.13 15.64 13.19
CA GLN A 865 12.38 15.17 14.56
C GLN A 865 12.97 13.76 14.62
N ARG A 866 13.46 13.21 13.50
CA ARG A 866 14.06 11.85 13.46
C ARG A 866 15.37 11.82 14.27
N HIS A 867 15.39 11.10 15.38
CA HIS A 867 16.62 10.87 16.16
C HIS A 867 17.65 10.07 15.35
N ILE A 868 18.88 10.59 15.23
CA ILE A 868 19.94 10.06 14.37
C ILE A 868 21.02 9.32 15.17
N PRO A 869 21.51 8.14 14.74
CA PRO A 869 22.65 7.49 15.38
C PRO A 869 23.95 8.31 15.28
N ALA A 870 24.69 8.39 16.38
CA ALA A 870 25.92 9.18 16.45
C ALA A 870 27.03 8.73 15.46
N HIS A 871 26.98 7.50 14.94
CA HIS A 871 27.89 7.03 13.89
C HIS A 871 27.52 7.51 12.49
N TRP A 872 26.24 7.76 12.18
CA TRP A 872 25.83 8.39 10.91
C TRP A 872 26.42 9.81 10.77
N LYS A 873 26.46 10.59 11.86
CA LYS A 873 27.09 11.92 11.89
C LYS A 873 28.61 11.87 11.61
N ARG A 874 29.27 10.74 11.89
CA ARG A 874 30.69 10.49 11.55
C ARG A 874 30.85 10.01 10.11
N LEU A 875 30.02 9.06 9.68
CA LEU A 875 29.99 8.56 8.31
C LEU A 875 29.74 9.69 7.31
N GLY A 876 28.73 10.53 7.54
CA GLY A 876 28.42 11.66 6.67
C GLY A 876 29.52 12.73 6.62
N ALA A 877 30.27 12.91 7.72
CA ALA A 877 31.46 13.76 7.73
C ALA A 877 32.63 13.14 6.95
N ALA A 878 32.78 11.81 6.97
CA ALA A 878 33.78 11.10 6.18
C ALA A 878 33.46 11.13 4.68
N ILE A 879 32.20 10.83 4.29
CA ILE A 879 31.73 10.91 2.90
C ILE A 879 32.04 12.29 2.31
N LYS A 880 31.68 13.38 3.00
CA LYS A 880 31.94 14.77 2.59
C LYS A 880 33.44 15.16 2.49
N GLN A 881 34.34 14.42 3.13
CA GLN A 881 35.79 14.66 3.08
C GLN A 881 36.48 13.92 1.93
N THR A 882 35.75 13.09 1.17
CA THR A 882 36.30 12.34 0.05
C THR A 882 36.70 13.28 -1.10
N LYS A 883 37.66 12.87 -1.93
CA LYS A 883 38.02 13.60 -3.16
C LYS A 883 37.00 13.31 -4.28
N GLY A 884 37.20 13.91 -5.46
CA GLY A 884 36.27 13.84 -6.60
C GLY A 884 35.15 14.89 -6.56
N PRO A 885 34.48 15.13 -7.70
CA PRO A 885 33.31 16.01 -7.80
C PRO A 885 32.05 15.37 -7.19
N TYR A 886 31.80 14.11 -7.53
CA TYR A 886 30.78 13.22 -6.98
C TYR A 886 31.46 11.99 -6.34
N LEU A 887 30.70 10.92 -6.09
CA LEU A 887 31.16 9.57 -5.70
C LEU A 887 30.23 8.53 -6.35
N TYR A 888 30.73 7.37 -6.73
CA TYR A 888 29.88 6.24 -7.09
C TYR A 888 29.33 5.54 -5.85
N TRP A 889 28.26 4.76 -6.00
CA TRP A 889 27.66 4.01 -4.89
C TRP A 889 28.68 3.08 -4.21
N ASP A 890 29.54 2.43 -5.00
CA ASP A 890 30.60 1.56 -4.52
C ASP A 890 31.61 2.32 -3.65
N ASP A 891 32.04 3.54 -4.02
CA ASP A 891 32.92 4.37 -3.19
C ASP A 891 32.28 4.70 -1.83
N VAL A 892 30.98 5.02 -1.83
CA VAL A 892 30.21 5.34 -0.63
C VAL A 892 30.05 4.11 0.26
N GLN A 893 29.92 2.92 -0.33
CA GLN A 893 29.89 1.65 0.39
C GLN A 893 31.27 1.28 0.96
N ASP A 894 32.34 1.50 0.20
CA ASP A 894 33.72 1.35 0.65
C ASP A 894 34.04 2.29 1.83
N VAL A 895 33.43 3.48 1.88
CA VAL A 895 33.49 4.39 3.04
C VAL A 895 32.62 3.88 4.21
N ALA A 896 31.48 3.25 3.96
CA ALA A 896 30.58 2.73 4.99
C ALA A 896 31.12 1.48 5.72
N ASP A 897 31.74 0.55 4.99
CA ASP A 897 32.33 -0.66 5.54
C ASP A 897 33.47 -0.34 6.53
N ARG A 898 34.21 0.76 6.29
CA ARG A 898 35.20 1.32 7.23
C ARG A 898 34.60 1.82 8.56
N TYR A 899 33.27 1.91 8.68
CA TYR A 899 32.53 2.29 9.89
C TYR A 899 31.59 1.18 10.42
N ASP A 900 31.65 -0.05 9.90
CA ASP A 900 30.76 -1.18 10.24
C ASP A 900 29.27 -0.88 9.96
N VAL A 901 28.98 -0.12 8.89
CA VAL A 901 27.61 0.25 8.47
C VAL A 901 27.20 -0.55 7.24
N LYS A 902 26.12 -1.33 7.37
CA LYS A 902 25.63 -2.23 6.31
C LYS A 902 24.85 -1.47 5.23
N GLU A 903 24.87 -1.97 4.00
CA GLU A 903 24.20 -1.39 2.82
C GLU A 903 22.76 -0.87 3.06
N ALA A 904 21.92 -1.63 3.77
CA ALA A 904 20.54 -1.22 4.07
C ALA A 904 20.48 0.00 5.02
N GLU A 905 21.40 0.08 5.99
CA GLU A 905 21.55 1.23 6.89
C GLU A 905 22.26 2.40 6.19
N LEU A 906 23.15 2.11 5.23
CA LEU A 906 23.80 3.10 4.38
C LEU A 906 22.77 3.83 3.49
N LYS A 907 21.83 3.11 2.87
CA LYS A 907 20.75 3.71 2.07
C LYS A 907 19.86 4.62 2.94
N GLU A 908 19.50 4.18 4.14
CA GLU A 908 18.81 5.03 5.13
C GLU A 908 19.63 6.29 5.51
N CYS A 909 20.94 6.17 5.71
CA CYS A 909 21.83 7.28 6.04
C CYS A 909 22.00 8.28 4.87
N VAL A 910 22.14 7.79 3.63
CA VAL A 910 22.24 8.62 2.41
C VAL A 910 20.93 9.36 2.15
N ARG A 911 19.77 8.69 2.28
CA ARG A 911 18.45 9.35 2.24
C ARG A 911 18.35 10.45 3.28
N PHE A 912 18.73 10.18 4.54
CA PHE A 912 18.69 11.17 5.60
C PHE A 912 19.62 12.38 5.32
N MET A 913 20.83 12.14 4.82
CA MET A 913 21.73 13.23 4.42
C MET A 913 21.19 14.03 3.22
N CYS A 914 20.47 13.38 2.30
CA CYS A 914 19.76 14.05 1.21
C CYS A 914 18.59 14.90 1.74
N ASP A 915 17.73 14.37 2.62
CA ASP A 915 16.63 15.07 3.29
C ASP A 915 17.12 16.32 4.05
N VAL A 916 18.30 16.22 4.68
CA VAL A 916 18.98 17.31 5.40
C VAL A 916 19.65 18.34 4.47
N GLY A 917 19.75 18.06 3.16
CA GLY A 917 20.42 18.91 2.18
C GLY A 917 21.94 18.94 2.36
N ASP A 918 22.50 17.88 2.95
CA ASP A 918 23.93 17.72 3.21
C ASP A 918 24.67 17.13 2.00
N ILE A 919 23.96 16.41 1.12
CA ILE A 919 24.35 15.85 -0.18
C ILE A 919 23.15 15.88 -1.13
N ILE A 920 23.33 15.57 -2.41
CA ILE A 920 22.22 15.27 -3.34
C ILE A 920 22.39 13.82 -3.84
N TRP A 921 21.28 13.08 -3.95
CA TRP A 921 21.23 11.72 -4.49
C TRP A 921 19.84 11.46 -5.10
N TYR A 922 19.79 10.83 -6.27
CA TYR A 922 18.57 10.66 -7.08
C TYR A 922 18.12 9.19 -7.10
N GLU A 923 17.64 8.67 -5.96
CA GLU A 923 17.29 7.25 -5.79
C GLU A 923 16.34 6.68 -6.85
N ASN A 924 15.37 7.48 -7.32
CA ASN A 924 14.34 7.04 -8.26
C ASN A 924 14.72 7.21 -9.74
N ASP A 925 15.89 7.79 -10.04
CA ASP A 925 16.36 7.99 -11.41
C ASP A 925 17.30 6.84 -11.80
N PRO A 926 16.99 6.02 -12.83
CA PRO A 926 17.78 4.82 -13.12
C PRO A 926 19.27 5.09 -13.34
N GLY A 927 19.62 6.15 -14.08
CA GLY A 927 21.00 6.51 -14.37
C GLY A 927 21.70 7.13 -13.16
N LEU A 928 21.07 8.13 -12.53
CA LEU A 928 21.68 8.87 -11.43
C LEU A 928 21.61 8.14 -10.06
N SER A 929 20.89 7.01 -9.97
CA SER A 929 20.78 6.18 -8.76
C SER A 929 22.12 5.72 -8.19
N GLN A 930 23.15 5.58 -9.03
CA GLN A 930 24.48 5.12 -8.61
C GLN A 930 25.43 6.27 -8.23
N ILE A 931 25.00 7.54 -8.28
CA ILE A 931 25.88 8.71 -8.19
C ILE A 931 25.48 9.63 -7.03
N VAL A 932 26.40 9.83 -6.08
CA VAL A 932 26.17 10.61 -4.86
C VAL A 932 26.95 11.93 -4.91
N PHE A 933 26.22 13.05 -4.98
CA PHE A 933 26.78 14.39 -5.01
C PHE A 933 27.12 14.87 -3.59
N GLN A 934 28.29 14.45 -3.11
CA GLN A 934 28.87 14.85 -1.82
C GLN A 934 29.07 16.37 -1.66
N LYS A 935 29.06 17.14 -2.76
CA LYS A 935 29.34 18.59 -2.80
C LYS A 935 28.27 19.32 -3.65
N PRO A 936 27.02 19.48 -3.16
CA PRO A 936 25.90 20.05 -3.93
C PRO A 936 26.21 21.36 -4.66
N LYS A 937 26.97 22.25 -4.01
CA LYS A 937 27.38 23.53 -4.58
C LYS A 937 28.15 23.40 -5.91
N LEU A 938 28.97 22.36 -6.11
CA LEU A 938 29.74 22.22 -7.35
C LEU A 938 28.81 21.97 -8.55
N LEU A 939 27.78 21.13 -8.36
CA LEU A 939 26.73 20.91 -9.34
C LEU A 939 25.97 22.21 -9.62
N THR A 940 25.60 22.97 -8.58
CA THR A 940 24.90 24.26 -8.74
C THR A 940 25.74 25.33 -9.44
N ASP A 941 27.01 25.50 -9.08
CA ASP A 941 27.94 26.45 -9.72
C ASP A 941 28.18 26.06 -11.19
N MET A 942 28.36 24.76 -11.48
CA MET A 942 28.47 24.24 -12.86
C MET A 942 27.22 24.56 -13.68
N MET A 943 26.03 24.19 -13.21
CA MET A 943 24.78 24.43 -13.92
C MET A 943 24.56 25.94 -14.13
N SER A 944 24.94 26.78 -13.16
CA SER A 944 24.84 28.25 -13.20
C SER A 944 25.80 28.92 -14.20
N SER A 945 26.71 28.15 -14.80
CA SER A 945 27.58 28.63 -15.88
C SER A 945 27.05 28.29 -17.27
N LEU A 946 26.23 27.23 -17.39
CA LEU A 946 25.59 26.80 -18.63
C LEU A 946 24.23 27.47 -18.85
N TYR A 947 23.35 27.49 -17.82
CA TYR A 947 22.02 28.08 -17.90
C TYR A 947 22.02 29.46 -17.26
N ARG A 948 21.69 30.50 -18.04
CA ARG A 948 21.79 31.89 -17.58
C ARG A 948 20.78 32.81 -18.26
N HIS A 949 20.07 33.59 -17.46
CA HIS A 949 19.22 34.67 -17.97
C HIS A 949 20.01 35.80 -18.65
N ASP A 950 21.25 36.04 -18.19
CA ASP A 950 22.17 37.05 -18.72
C ASP A 950 23.15 36.51 -19.78
N MET A 951 22.91 35.31 -20.36
CA MET A 951 23.90 34.60 -21.21
C MET A 951 24.47 35.46 -22.34
N ARG A 952 23.60 36.21 -23.05
CA ARG A 952 23.98 37.08 -24.19
C ARG A 952 24.82 38.29 -23.78
N GLU A 953 24.58 38.86 -22.59
CA GLU A 953 25.38 39.96 -22.05
C GLU A 953 26.71 39.45 -21.44
N PHE A 954 26.65 38.28 -20.80
CA PHE A 954 27.80 37.65 -20.16
C PHE A 954 28.86 37.25 -21.19
N LEU A 955 28.44 36.76 -22.36
CA LEU A 955 29.28 36.38 -23.51
C LEU A 955 29.82 37.59 -24.33
N ASN A 956 30.09 38.72 -23.68
CA ASN A 956 30.94 39.77 -24.24
C ASN A 956 32.42 39.44 -23.98
N TYR A 957 33.27 39.46 -25.03
CA TYR A 957 34.72 39.25 -24.91
C TYR A 957 35.39 40.23 -23.93
N GLU A 958 34.87 41.47 -23.84
CA GLU A 958 35.41 42.54 -22.97
C GLU A 958 35.12 42.30 -21.47
N ASN A 959 34.37 41.26 -21.14
CA ASN A 959 34.22 40.76 -19.78
C ASN A 959 35.58 40.27 -19.23
N LYS A 960 35.98 40.79 -18.06
CA LYS A 960 37.30 40.53 -17.44
C LYS A 960 37.61 39.04 -17.23
N VAL A 961 36.59 38.19 -17.12
CA VAL A 961 36.74 36.73 -17.01
C VAL A 961 37.43 36.15 -18.25
N PHE A 962 37.08 36.63 -19.45
CA PHE A 962 37.60 36.12 -20.72
C PHE A 962 38.86 36.85 -21.15
N MET A 963 38.90 38.20 -21.09
CA MET A 963 40.08 38.97 -21.52
C MET A 963 41.39 38.57 -20.82
N CYS A 964 41.35 38.17 -19.55
CA CYS A 964 42.57 37.86 -18.82
C CYS A 964 43.13 36.44 -19.06
N LYS A 965 42.33 35.50 -19.60
CA LYS A 965 42.64 34.06 -19.58
C LYS A 965 42.09 33.20 -20.73
N GLY A 966 41.41 33.80 -21.71
CA GLY A 966 40.84 33.06 -22.85
C GLY A 966 41.89 32.34 -23.70
N ARG A 967 41.60 31.12 -24.12
CA ARG A 967 42.37 30.39 -25.17
C ARG A 967 41.96 30.78 -26.60
N LEU A 968 40.88 31.55 -26.76
CA LEU A 968 40.35 32.06 -28.03
C LEU A 968 40.74 33.53 -28.23
N ASN A 969 40.93 33.94 -29.48
CA ASN A 969 41.00 35.37 -29.83
C ASN A 969 39.60 36.02 -29.82
N ARG A 970 39.53 37.36 -29.98
CA ARG A 970 38.26 38.11 -29.94
C ARG A 970 37.24 37.62 -30.99
N GLU A 971 37.69 37.38 -32.22
CA GLU A 971 36.84 37.00 -33.35
C GLU A 971 36.29 35.58 -33.16
N GLN A 972 37.16 34.62 -32.86
CA GLN A 972 36.80 33.22 -32.56
C GLN A 972 35.84 33.10 -31.37
N PHE A 973 36.04 33.92 -30.33
CA PHE A 973 35.14 33.96 -29.18
C PHE A 973 33.76 34.51 -29.57
N GLN A 974 33.71 35.60 -30.34
CA GLN A 974 32.44 36.18 -30.81
C GLN A 974 31.70 35.25 -31.79
N GLU A 975 32.41 34.59 -32.70
CA GLU A 975 31.87 33.58 -33.62
C GLU A 975 31.28 32.39 -32.85
N SER A 976 32.06 31.77 -31.96
CA SER A 976 31.61 30.62 -31.16
C SER A 976 30.47 30.98 -30.20
N ALA A 977 30.47 32.18 -29.61
CA ALA A 977 29.38 32.65 -28.75
C ALA A 977 28.09 32.96 -29.52
N ASN A 978 28.20 33.54 -30.72
CA ASN A 978 27.04 33.81 -31.57
C ASN A 978 26.40 32.51 -32.09
N HIS A 979 27.22 31.52 -32.48
CA HIS A 979 26.74 30.18 -32.88
C HIS A 979 25.98 29.51 -31.73
N PHE A 980 26.60 29.41 -30.55
CA PHE A 980 25.97 28.86 -29.34
C PHE A 980 24.62 29.52 -28.98
N LEU A 981 24.50 30.84 -29.13
CA LEU A 981 23.27 31.61 -28.84
C LEU A 981 22.17 31.50 -29.93
N LEU A 982 22.40 30.69 -30.97
CA LEU A 982 21.46 30.37 -32.05
C LEU A 982 21.11 28.88 -32.10
N THR A 983 22.11 27.99 -31.96
CA THR A 983 21.98 26.53 -32.17
C THR A 983 22.11 25.70 -30.88
N GLY A 984 22.38 26.32 -29.73
CA GLY A 984 22.65 25.61 -28.48
C GLY A 984 23.96 24.82 -28.45
N GLU A 985 24.71 24.76 -29.56
CA GLU A 985 25.97 24.02 -29.70
C GLU A 985 27.13 24.71 -28.96
N LEU A 986 27.67 24.04 -27.94
CA LEU A 986 28.74 24.55 -27.09
C LEU A 986 30.09 23.90 -27.45
N ALA A 987 30.98 24.71 -28.03
CA ALA A 987 32.33 24.30 -28.39
C ALA A 987 33.24 24.14 -27.16
N ARG A 988 34.14 23.14 -27.21
CA ARG A 988 35.07 22.79 -26.11
C ARG A 988 35.86 23.98 -25.52
N PRO A 989 36.35 24.98 -26.27
CA PRO A 989 37.10 26.11 -25.71
C PRO A 989 36.20 27.13 -25.02
N LEU A 990 34.95 27.28 -25.47
CA LEU A 990 33.95 28.14 -24.86
C LEU A 990 33.48 27.51 -23.53
N LEU A 991 33.20 26.20 -23.51
CA LEU A 991 32.94 25.43 -22.28
C LEU A 991 34.07 25.60 -21.25
N ASN A 992 35.33 25.36 -21.66
CA ASN A 992 36.50 25.57 -20.80
C ASN A 992 36.62 27.01 -20.27
N SER A 993 36.14 28.00 -21.04
CA SER A 993 36.13 29.40 -20.62
C SER A 993 35.01 29.71 -19.62
N LEU A 994 33.83 29.08 -19.76
CA LEU A 994 32.73 29.16 -18.79
C LEU A 994 33.12 28.50 -17.46
N TRP A 995 33.69 27.29 -17.51
CA TRP A 995 34.05 26.47 -16.35
C TRP A 995 35.35 26.87 -15.67
N PHE A 996 36.14 27.79 -16.25
CA PHE A 996 37.42 28.23 -15.71
C PHE A 996 37.37 28.61 -14.20
N HIS A 997 36.27 29.19 -13.75
CA HIS A 997 36.09 29.63 -12.36
C HIS A 997 35.93 28.47 -11.35
N LEU A 998 35.53 27.28 -11.81
CA LEU A 998 35.33 26.07 -10.98
C LEU A 998 36.65 25.42 -10.56
N LYS A 999 37.75 25.65 -11.30
CA LYS A 999 39.08 25.06 -11.08
C LYS A 999 39.14 23.53 -11.13
N LEU A 1000 38.29 22.92 -11.95
CA LEU A 1000 38.35 21.49 -12.30
C LEU A 1000 39.73 21.15 -12.92
N SER A 1001 40.21 19.93 -12.71
CA SER A 1001 41.29 19.38 -13.53
C SER A 1001 40.74 18.92 -14.89
N ASN A 1002 41.62 18.49 -15.80
CA ASN A 1002 41.17 17.90 -17.07
C ASN A 1002 40.36 16.61 -16.81
N GLU A 1003 40.78 15.79 -15.85
CA GLU A 1003 40.12 14.53 -15.47
C GLU A 1003 38.71 14.81 -14.91
N ASP A 1004 38.57 15.72 -13.93
CA ASP A 1004 37.26 16.16 -13.44
C ASP A 1004 36.38 16.78 -14.55
N THR A 1005 36.98 17.29 -15.65
CA THR A 1005 36.24 17.92 -16.76
C THR A 1005 35.64 16.89 -17.72
N GLU A 1006 36.33 15.77 -17.99
CA GLU A 1006 35.76 14.67 -18.77
C GLU A 1006 34.70 13.91 -17.95
N GLU A 1007 34.98 13.60 -16.66
CA GLU A 1007 34.01 12.96 -15.75
C GLU A 1007 32.68 13.74 -15.67
N MET A 1008 32.74 15.07 -15.62
CA MET A 1008 31.54 15.92 -15.59
C MET A 1008 30.89 16.12 -16.97
N LEU A 1009 31.59 15.83 -18.07
CA LEU A 1009 31.01 15.80 -19.43
C LEU A 1009 30.23 14.51 -19.68
N GLU A 1010 30.75 13.36 -19.26
CA GLU A 1010 30.02 12.07 -19.31
C GLU A 1010 28.75 12.10 -18.44
N LEU A 1011 28.82 12.78 -17.29
CA LEU A 1011 27.70 12.92 -16.36
C LEU A 1011 26.60 13.89 -16.83
N LEU A 1012 26.91 14.86 -17.70
CA LEU A 1012 25.96 15.91 -18.07
C LEU A 1012 24.70 15.39 -18.79
N PRO A 1013 24.81 14.51 -19.81
CA PRO A 1013 23.65 13.87 -20.44
C PRO A 1013 22.75 13.08 -19.48
N MET A 1014 23.30 12.55 -18.37
CA MET A 1014 22.51 11.80 -17.38
C MET A 1014 21.48 12.67 -16.63
N PHE A 1015 21.56 14.01 -16.72
CA PHE A 1015 20.51 14.91 -16.23
C PHE A 1015 19.40 15.17 -17.26
N GLU A 1016 19.57 14.74 -18.51
CA GLU A 1016 18.64 14.89 -19.64
C GLU A 1016 18.27 16.35 -19.95
N ILE A 1017 19.17 17.29 -19.70
CA ILE A 1017 18.99 18.72 -20.00
C ILE A 1017 19.77 19.14 -21.26
N CYS A 1018 20.70 18.28 -21.69
CA CYS A 1018 21.70 18.49 -22.73
C CYS A 1018 22.16 17.12 -23.25
N TYR A 1019 22.76 17.09 -24.44
CA TYR A 1019 23.34 15.88 -25.01
C TYR A 1019 24.75 16.14 -25.56
N THR A 1020 25.59 15.11 -25.60
CA THR A 1020 26.97 15.18 -26.09
C THR A 1020 27.07 14.74 -27.55
N ILE A 1021 27.78 15.51 -28.38
CA ILE A 1021 28.08 15.11 -29.77
C ILE A 1021 29.36 14.25 -29.76
N PRO A 1022 29.33 13.00 -30.27
CA PRO A 1022 30.52 12.15 -30.33
C PRO A 1022 31.55 12.68 -31.33
N GLU A 1023 32.85 12.46 -31.07
CA GLU A 1023 33.90 12.78 -32.04
C GLU A 1023 33.87 11.75 -33.20
N PRO A 1024 33.69 12.17 -34.47
CA PRO A 1024 33.68 11.25 -35.60
C PRO A 1024 35.06 10.61 -35.84
N ASP A 1025 35.07 9.32 -36.21
CA ASP A 1025 36.26 8.45 -36.38
C ASP A 1025 37.40 9.03 -37.24
N ILE A 1026 37.08 9.99 -38.12
CA ILE A 1026 38.04 10.61 -39.03
C ILE A 1026 38.35 12.04 -38.53
N PRO A 1027 39.60 12.34 -38.12
CA PRO A 1027 39.99 13.65 -37.61
C PRO A 1027 40.11 14.70 -38.72
N THR A 1028 38.98 15.25 -39.14
CA THR A 1028 38.88 16.38 -40.07
C THR A 1028 38.87 17.72 -39.32
N SER A 1029 39.84 18.59 -39.63
CA SER A 1029 39.98 19.95 -39.06
C SER A 1029 40.37 19.95 -37.55
N PRO A 1030 40.81 21.09 -36.95
CA PRO A 1030 41.36 21.06 -35.60
C PRO A 1030 40.27 20.79 -34.54
N ILE A 1031 40.42 19.66 -33.85
CA ILE A 1031 39.55 19.11 -32.79
C ILE A 1031 39.06 20.21 -31.82
N HIS A 1032 39.92 21.17 -31.49
CA HIS A 1032 39.63 22.23 -30.53
C HIS A 1032 38.37 23.04 -30.81
N ASN A 1033 37.94 23.26 -32.05
CA ASN A 1033 36.81 24.17 -32.34
C ASN A 1033 35.48 23.45 -32.64
N ARG A 1034 35.39 22.13 -32.40
CA ARG A 1034 34.15 21.35 -32.58
C ARG A 1034 33.16 21.58 -31.40
N PRO A 1035 31.84 21.49 -31.64
CA PRO A 1035 30.85 21.38 -30.57
C PRO A 1035 31.01 20.04 -29.86
N VAL A 1036 30.78 20.02 -28.55
CA VAL A 1036 30.90 18.81 -27.70
C VAL A 1036 29.60 18.55 -26.94
N LEU A 1037 28.84 19.60 -26.63
CA LEU A 1037 27.59 19.55 -25.89
C LEU A 1037 26.56 20.42 -26.62
N VAL A 1038 25.29 19.99 -26.67
CA VAL A 1038 24.16 20.83 -27.10
C VAL A 1038 23.25 21.09 -25.91
N LEU A 1039 22.79 22.34 -25.79
CA LEU A 1039 21.89 22.82 -24.74
C LEU A 1039 20.58 23.31 -25.39
N PRO A 1040 19.57 22.42 -25.59
CA PRO A 1040 18.36 22.72 -26.38
C PRO A 1040 17.59 23.99 -25.98
N TRP A 1041 17.72 24.42 -24.72
CA TRP A 1041 17.16 25.68 -24.23
C TRP A 1041 17.56 26.93 -25.05
N TYR A 1042 18.74 26.92 -25.69
CA TYR A 1042 19.22 28.06 -26.48
C TYR A 1042 18.88 27.97 -27.98
N ASN A 1043 18.22 26.89 -28.41
CA ASN A 1043 17.75 26.75 -29.78
C ASN A 1043 16.71 27.83 -30.08
N ARG A 1044 16.86 28.51 -31.21
CA ARG A 1044 15.94 29.56 -31.66
C ARG A 1044 15.22 29.15 -32.93
N ASP A 1045 14.03 29.68 -33.12
CA ASP A 1045 13.27 29.52 -34.36
C ASP A 1045 13.96 30.22 -35.53
N CYS A 1046 14.85 29.47 -36.18
CA CYS A 1046 15.40 29.77 -37.49
C CYS A 1046 14.34 29.54 -38.59
N ASP A 1047 14.66 29.92 -39.83
CA ASP A 1047 13.75 29.73 -40.97
C ASP A 1047 13.30 28.25 -41.10
N LEU A 1048 11.98 28.02 -41.03
CA LEU A 1048 11.33 26.71 -41.18
C LEU A 1048 11.22 26.25 -42.65
N SER A 1049 11.81 26.97 -43.60
CA SER A 1049 11.82 26.58 -45.02
C SER A 1049 12.45 25.20 -45.29
N PRO A 1050 13.58 24.77 -44.66
CA PRO A 1050 14.14 23.43 -44.87
C PRO A 1050 13.18 22.30 -44.48
N LEU A 1051 12.38 22.50 -43.43
CA LEU A 1051 11.39 21.51 -42.98
C LEU A 1051 10.38 21.15 -44.09
N LYS A 1052 10.06 22.09 -44.99
CA LYS A 1052 9.15 21.85 -46.13
C LYS A 1052 9.77 21.00 -47.23
N GLU A 1053 11.10 20.96 -47.33
CA GLU A 1053 11.84 20.11 -48.26
C GLU A 1053 12.03 18.70 -47.69
N VAL A 1054 12.33 18.60 -46.39
CA VAL A 1054 12.67 17.32 -45.74
C VAL A 1054 11.43 16.55 -45.21
N TRP A 1055 10.34 17.23 -44.88
CA TRP A 1055 9.05 16.67 -44.43
C TRP A 1055 7.88 16.99 -45.41
N PRO A 1056 7.94 16.54 -46.68
CA PRO A 1056 6.89 16.79 -47.66
C PRO A 1056 5.60 16.01 -47.32
N ALA A 1057 4.45 16.54 -47.79
CA ALA A 1057 3.14 15.93 -47.63
C ALA A 1057 2.92 14.72 -48.59
N ASN A 1058 3.67 13.63 -48.36
CA ASN A 1058 3.63 12.43 -49.20
C ASN A 1058 2.42 11.52 -48.91
N SER A 1059 1.85 10.95 -49.98
CA SER A 1059 0.62 10.13 -49.94
C SER A 1059 0.83 8.62 -49.84
N HIS A 1060 2.07 8.15 -49.61
CA HIS A 1060 2.44 6.74 -49.78
C HIS A 1060 3.25 6.12 -48.62
N SER A 1061 3.79 6.92 -47.69
CA SER A 1061 4.41 6.41 -46.46
C SER A 1061 3.35 5.89 -45.48
N LYS A 1062 3.74 4.96 -44.61
CA LYS A 1062 3.00 4.69 -43.37
C LYS A 1062 3.23 5.85 -42.41
N GLU A 1063 2.19 6.23 -41.68
CA GLU A 1063 2.23 7.27 -40.64
C GLU A 1063 1.58 6.71 -39.38
N LEU A 1064 2.22 6.94 -38.23
CA LEU A 1064 1.64 6.76 -36.91
C LEU A 1064 1.83 8.07 -36.14
N ALA A 1065 0.81 8.49 -35.40
CA ALA A 1065 0.83 9.72 -34.63
C ALA A 1065 0.29 9.49 -33.21
N VAL A 1066 0.93 10.12 -32.22
CA VAL A 1066 0.52 10.08 -30.82
C VAL A 1066 0.49 11.50 -30.27
N VAL A 1067 -0.61 11.87 -29.62
CA VAL A 1067 -0.85 13.21 -29.10
C VAL A 1067 -0.99 13.15 -27.57
N PHE A 1068 -0.02 13.72 -26.87
CA PHE A 1068 -0.06 13.94 -25.43
C PHE A 1068 -0.67 15.32 -25.16
N THR A 1069 -1.77 15.38 -24.43
CA THR A 1069 -2.43 16.62 -23.98
C THR A 1069 -2.29 16.75 -22.47
N PHE A 1070 -1.76 17.88 -22.01
CA PHE A 1070 -1.67 18.27 -20.61
C PHE A 1070 -2.74 19.34 -20.35
N PRO A 1071 -3.90 19.01 -19.74
CA PRO A 1071 -5.03 19.93 -19.59
C PRO A 1071 -4.86 20.96 -18.46
N PHE A 1072 -3.75 20.87 -17.75
CA PHE A 1072 -3.33 21.76 -16.66
C PHE A 1072 -1.87 22.17 -16.93
N HIS A 1073 -1.22 22.79 -15.95
CA HIS A 1073 0.19 23.18 -16.05
C HIS A 1073 1.10 22.02 -16.52
N CYS A 1074 1.85 22.28 -17.59
CA CYS A 1074 2.91 21.43 -18.10
C CYS A 1074 4.26 22.14 -17.90
N PRO A 1075 5.21 21.56 -17.15
CA PRO A 1075 6.54 22.14 -16.98
C PRO A 1075 7.26 22.32 -18.33
N SER A 1076 7.78 23.53 -18.59
CA SER A 1076 8.52 23.88 -19.82
C SER A 1076 9.79 23.06 -20.05
N ALA A 1077 10.25 22.33 -19.04
CA ALA A 1077 11.38 21.42 -19.12
C ALA A 1077 11.11 20.21 -20.02
N ILE A 1078 9.86 19.71 -20.08
CA ILE A 1078 9.55 18.37 -20.59
C ILE A 1078 9.96 18.19 -22.05
N PHE A 1079 9.59 19.12 -22.94
CA PHE A 1079 9.94 19.02 -24.36
C PHE A 1079 11.44 19.13 -24.63
N LEU A 1080 12.14 19.99 -23.88
CA LEU A 1080 13.59 20.16 -23.99
C LEU A 1080 14.36 18.94 -23.45
N ASN A 1081 13.81 18.29 -22.42
CA ASN A 1081 14.39 17.07 -21.87
C ASN A 1081 14.15 15.86 -22.78
N ILE A 1082 12.97 15.79 -23.42
CA ILE A 1082 12.71 14.84 -24.52
C ILE A 1082 13.71 15.08 -25.66
N SER A 1083 13.94 16.34 -26.08
CA SER A 1083 14.94 16.70 -27.10
C SER A 1083 16.36 16.18 -26.76
N ALA A 1084 16.73 16.18 -25.48
CA ALA A 1084 17.99 15.57 -25.04
C ALA A 1084 17.96 14.03 -25.10
N GLN A 1085 16.94 13.39 -24.53
CA GLN A 1085 16.83 11.93 -24.47
C GLN A 1085 16.78 11.26 -25.85
N ILE A 1086 16.13 11.87 -26.85
CA ILE A 1086 16.00 11.25 -28.19
C ILE A 1086 17.32 11.22 -28.98
N HIS A 1087 18.42 11.83 -28.52
CA HIS A 1087 19.65 11.91 -29.33
C HIS A 1087 20.20 10.53 -29.71
N ASP A 1088 20.22 9.59 -28.75
CA ASP A 1088 20.86 8.28 -28.90
C ASP A 1088 20.14 7.33 -29.88
N PHE A 1089 18.97 7.76 -30.41
CA PHE A 1089 18.10 7.00 -31.31
C PHE A 1089 18.13 7.51 -32.77
N LEU A 1090 18.92 8.54 -33.11
CA LEU A 1090 18.74 9.34 -34.33
C LEU A 1090 20.04 9.59 -35.10
N ASP A 1091 20.03 9.31 -36.40
CA ASP A 1091 21.18 9.52 -37.30
C ASP A 1091 21.33 10.98 -37.74
N GLU A 1092 20.23 11.62 -38.16
CA GLU A 1092 20.19 13.03 -38.54
C GLU A 1092 19.05 13.75 -37.79
N ARG A 1093 19.31 14.94 -37.23
CA ARG A 1093 18.30 15.77 -36.55
C ARG A 1093 18.43 17.27 -36.85
N MET A 1094 17.31 17.97 -36.76
CA MET A 1094 17.19 19.42 -36.82
C MET A 1094 16.24 19.90 -35.72
N ASP A 1095 16.73 20.81 -34.88
CA ASP A 1095 16.01 21.33 -33.73
C ASP A 1095 15.65 22.81 -33.89
N TRP A 1096 14.43 23.17 -33.47
CA TRP A 1096 13.95 24.54 -33.27
C TRP A 1096 13.51 24.68 -31.80
N GLN A 1097 12.79 25.75 -31.43
CA GLN A 1097 12.37 25.93 -30.03
C GLN A 1097 11.19 25.01 -29.66
N ASP A 1098 10.18 24.97 -30.52
CA ASP A 1098 8.93 24.21 -30.29
C ASP A 1098 8.77 23.00 -31.25
N HIS A 1099 9.76 22.74 -32.12
CA HIS A 1099 9.74 21.69 -33.14
C HIS A 1099 11.06 20.92 -33.22
N ILE A 1100 10.98 19.62 -33.51
CA ILE A 1100 12.14 18.78 -33.83
C ILE A 1100 11.79 17.93 -35.04
N TYR A 1101 12.67 17.92 -36.04
CA TYR A 1101 12.66 16.92 -37.12
C TYR A 1101 13.86 16.00 -36.95
N ALA A 1102 13.70 14.71 -37.21
CA ALA A 1102 14.82 13.79 -37.31
C ALA A 1102 14.56 12.63 -38.29
N SER A 1103 15.61 11.89 -38.62
CA SER A 1103 15.56 10.67 -39.42
C SER A 1103 16.51 9.60 -38.89
N THR A 1104 16.08 8.35 -39.07
CA THR A 1104 16.95 7.16 -39.04
C THR A 1104 17.32 6.76 -40.48
N GLU A 1105 18.01 5.62 -40.68
CA GLU A 1105 18.24 5.01 -42.01
C GLU A 1105 17.00 4.95 -42.93
N SER A 1106 15.79 4.76 -42.37
CA SER A 1106 14.55 4.58 -43.15
C SER A 1106 13.32 5.37 -42.67
N GLU A 1107 13.28 5.79 -41.41
CA GLU A 1107 12.13 6.44 -40.78
C GLU A 1107 12.39 7.94 -40.61
N LYS A 1108 11.30 8.71 -40.51
CA LYS A 1108 11.30 10.14 -40.25
C LYS A 1108 10.42 10.44 -39.04
N LEU A 1109 10.98 11.19 -38.11
CA LEU A 1109 10.37 11.59 -36.86
C LEU A 1109 10.08 13.10 -36.88
N PHE A 1110 8.92 13.49 -36.37
CA PHE A 1110 8.56 14.89 -36.14
C PHE A 1110 7.90 15.05 -34.78
N LEU A 1111 8.50 15.87 -33.92
CA LEU A 1111 7.94 16.27 -32.63
C LEU A 1111 7.54 17.76 -32.69
N GLN A 1112 6.40 18.08 -32.10
CA GLN A 1112 5.92 19.45 -31.97
C GLN A 1112 5.30 19.70 -30.59
N GLN A 1113 5.73 20.77 -29.92
CA GLN A 1113 5.00 21.39 -28.83
C GLN A 1113 4.02 22.44 -29.39
N SER A 1114 2.88 22.60 -28.72
CA SER A 1114 1.93 23.70 -28.98
C SER A 1114 1.09 24.00 -27.74
N HIS A 1115 0.58 25.23 -27.64
CA HIS A 1115 -0.32 25.66 -26.57
C HIS A 1115 -1.70 26.00 -27.16
N LYS A 1116 -2.77 25.47 -26.56
CA LYS A 1116 -4.16 25.62 -27.02
C LYS A 1116 -5.10 25.65 -25.81
N GLU A 1117 -5.85 26.74 -25.64
CA GLU A 1117 -6.92 26.85 -24.63
C GLU A 1117 -6.44 26.41 -23.23
N ASP A 1118 -5.39 27.06 -22.74
CA ASP A 1118 -4.64 26.78 -21.50
C ASP A 1118 -4.00 25.39 -21.35
N ALA A 1119 -4.22 24.48 -22.31
CA ALA A 1119 -3.58 23.16 -22.37
C ALA A 1119 -2.29 23.18 -23.21
N THR A 1120 -1.28 22.43 -22.78
CA THR A 1120 -0.08 22.14 -23.59
C THR A 1120 -0.28 20.81 -24.32
N VAL A 1121 0.10 20.76 -25.60
CA VAL A 1121 -0.04 19.58 -26.46
C VAL A 1121 1.31 19.26 -27.10
N ILE A 1122 1.85 18.07 -26.80
CA ILE A 1122 3.01 17.49 -27.48
C ILE A 1122 2.49 16.46 -28.49
N THR A 1123 2.88 16.61 -29.75
CA THR A 1123 2.52 15.71 -30.85
C THR A 1123 3.77 15.03 -31.37
N ILE A 1124 3.73 13.71 -31.48
CA ILE A 1124 4.76 12.86 -32.07
C ILE A 1124 4.17 12.27 -33.36
N VAL A 1125 4.91 12.35 -34.47
CA VAL A 1125 4.55 11.72 -35.74
C VAL A 1125 5.76 10.95 -36.29
N VAL A 1126 5.60 9.65 -36.54
CA VAL A 1126 6.59 8.81 -37.20
C VAL A 1126 6.08 8.42 -38.58
N ARG A 1127 6.95 8.53 -39.59
CA ARG A 1127 6.68 8.14 -40.98
C ARG A 1127 7.77 7.21 -41.51
N GLY A 1128 7.38 6.19 -42.27
CA GLY A 1128 8.34 5.23 -42.82
C GLY A 1128 7.76 4.36 -43.94
N PRO A 1129 8.58 3.52 -44.58
CA PRO A 1129 8.16 2.59 -45.61
C PRO A 1129 7.39 1.39 -45.03
N GLU A 1130 7.82 0.87 -43.88
CA GLU A 1130 7.26 -0.31 -43.23
C GLU A 1130 6.56 0.03 -41.91
N PHE A 1131 5.40 -0.56 -41.65
CA PHE A 1131 4.62 -0.25 -40.44
C PHE A 1131 5.27 -0.80 -39.16
N ALA A 1132 6.06 -1.87 -39.24
CA ALA A 1132 6.74 -2.45 -38.08
C ALA A 1132 7.78 -1.49 -37.48
N ALA A 1133 8.70 -0.97 -38.31
CA ALA A 1133 9.70 0.01 -37.87
C ALA A 1133 9.05 1.34 -37.41
N VAL A 1134 7.98 1.78 -38.08
CA VAL A 1134 7.18 2.95 -37.67
C VAL A 1134 6.48 2.74 -36.32
N GLN A 1135 6.13 1.50 -35.96
CA GLN A 1135 5.58 1.15 -34.66
C GLN A 1135 6.68 1.05 -33.59
N GLU A 1136 7.79 0.37 -33.88
CA GLU A 1136 8.94 0.19 -32.98
C GLU A 1136 9.51 1.55 -32.53
N LEU A 1137 9.84 2.44 -33.48
CA LEU A 1137 10.30 3.79 -33.17
C LEU A 1137 9.23 4.64 -32.45
N MET A 1138 7.93 4.40 -32.66
CA MET A 1138 6.89 5.08 -31.89
C MET A 1138 6.76 4.55 -30.46
N GLU A 1139 7.00 3.26 -30.23
CA GLU A 1139 7.02 2.67 -28.89
C GLU A 1139 8.20 3.24 -28.07
N ASP A 1140 9.41 3.32 -28.66
CA ASP A 1140 10.57 3.99 -28.04
C ASP A 1140 10.28 5.46 -27.70
N MET A 1141 9.73 6.23 -28.65
CA MET A 1141 9.42 7.65 -28.42
C MET A 1141 8.30 7.86 -27.38
N VAL A 1142 7.33 6.93 -27.29
CA VAL A 1142 6.31 6.95 -26.24
C VAL A 1142 6.93 6.64 -24.88
N ASP A 1143 7.90 5.72 -24.79
CA ASP A 1143 8.56 5.41 -23.52
C ASP A 1143 9.57 6.48 -23.07
N VAL A 1144 10.23 7.20 -23.98
CA VAL A 1144 10.97 8.45 -23.67
C VAL A 1144 10.03 9.49 -23.04
N VAL A 1145 8.84 9.71 -23.60
CA VAL A 1145 7.86 10.65 -23.02
C VAL A 1145 7.30 10.14 -21.69
N ASN A 1146 7.06 8.83 -21.53
CA ASN A 1146 6.66 8.25 -20.26
C ASN A 1146 7.75 8.42 -19.18
N SER A 1147 9.04 8.30 -19.54
CA SER A 1147 10.18 8.43 -18.63
C SER A 1147 10.19 9.80 -17.94
N GLU A 1148 10.14 10.89 -18.72
CA GLU A 1148 10.17 12.27 -18.23
C GLU A 1148 8.86 12.62 -17.49
N ILE A 1149 7.70 12.15 -17.97
CA ILE A 1149 6.41 12.34 -17.28
C ILE A 1149 6.40 11.71 -15.87
N VAL A 1150 7.03 10.54 -15.69
CA VAL A 1150 7.12 9.87 -14.38
C VAL A 1150 7.88 10.72 -13.34
N LYS A 1151 8.81 11.58 -13.78
CA LYS A 1151 9.57 12.49 -12.90
C LYS A 1151 8.71 13.60 -12.28
N TYR A 1152 7.48 13.79 -12.77
CA TYR A 1152 6.49 14.74 -12.20
C TYR A 1152 5.32 13.98 -11.54
N PRO A 1153 5.44 13.61 -10.25
CA PRO A 1153 4.46 12.74 -9.58
C PRO A 1153 3.04 13.32 -9.53
N GLY A 1154 2.87 14.64 -9.61
CA GLY A 1154 1.55 15.30 -9.65
C GLY A 1154 1.05 15.75 -11.04
N LEU A 1155 1.83 15.57 -12.11
CA LEU A 1155 1.43 15.94 -13.48
C LEU A 1155 0.28 15.07 -13.99
N TYR A 1156 -0.65 15.62 -14.76
CA TYR A 1156 -1.77 14.88 -15.38
C TYR A 1156 -1.83 15.10 -16.89
N TRP A 1157 -2.02 14.01 -17.63
CA TRP A 1157 -2.02 13.98 -19.09
C TRP A 1157 -3.12 13.07 -19.65
N LYS A 1158 -3.43 13.29 -20.92
CA LYS A 1158 -4.36 12.50 -21.75
C LYS A 1158 -3.61 12.12 -23.03
N VAL A 1159 -3.61 10.84 -23.40
CA VAL A 1159 -3.04 10.35 -24.67
C VAL A 1159 -4.18 10.15 -25.68
N LYS A 1160 -3.95 10.52 -26.94
CA LYS A 1160 -4.84 10.23 -28.07
C LYS A 1160 -4.03 9.71 -29.26
N ILE A 1161 -4.55 8.67 -29.91
CA ILE A 1161 -4.03 8.15 -31.19
C ILE A 1161 -5.08 8.48 -32.26
N PRO A 1162 -4.87 9.50 -33.12
CA PRO A 1162 -5.82 9.84 -34.17
C PRO A 1162 -5.86 8.75 -35.26
N MET A 1163 -7.05 8.19 -35.51
CA MET A 1163 -7.25 7.12 -36.48
C MET A 1163 -7.60 7.67 -37.87
N GLY A 1164 -6.70 7.49 -38.84
CA GLY A 1164 -6.92 7.82 -40.26
C GLY A 1164 -6.35 9.18 -40.69
N ALA A 1165 -6.47 9.47 -42.00
CA ALA A 1165 -5.79 10.58 -42.69
C ALA A 1165 -6.21 12.01 -42.28
N SER A 1166 -6.99 12.16 -41.21
CA SER A 1166 -7.35 13.44 -40.60
C SER A 1166 -6.22 14.07 -39.79
N SER A 1167 -5.15 13.33 -39.48
CA SER A 1167 -3.93 13.81 -38.79
C SER A 1167 -3.36 15.09 -39.43
N LEU A 1168 -3.34 15.16 -40.76
CA LEU A 1168 -2.69 16.22 -41.52
C LEU A 1168 -3.30 17.63 -41.35
N GLN A 1169 -4.56 17.77 -40.92
CA GLN A 1169 -5.11 19.12 -40.62
C GLN A 1169 -4.52 19.76 -39.35
N LEU A 1170 -3.82 18.98 -38.50
CA LEU A 1170 -3.09 19.52 -37.34
C LEU A 1170 -1.62 19.84 -37.65
N ALA A 1171 -1.04 19.23 -38.69
CA ALA A 1171 0.37 19.40 -39.07
C ALA A 1171 0.59 20.24 -40.35
N THR A 1172 -0.49 20.62 -41.05
CA THR A 1172 -0.41 21.57 -42.16
C THR A 1172 -0.24 22.99 -41.63
N LEU A 1173 1.01 23.49 -41.65
CA LEU A 1173 1.31 24.92 -41.62
C LEU A 1173 0.37 25.63 -42.61
N SER A 1174 -0.56 26.45 -42.10
CA SER A 1174 -1.53 27.10 -42.96
C SER A 1174 -0.81 28.17 -43.78
N ALA A 1175 -0.96 28.13 -45.11
CA ALA A 1175 -0.36 29.12 -46.00
C ALA A 1175 -0.91 30.55 -45.78
N SER A 1176 -1.99 30.68 -45.01
CA SER A 1176 -2.64 31.93 -44.60
C SER A 1176 -1.84 32.72 -43.56
N ASP A 1177 -1.08 32.06 -42.69
CA ASP A 1177 -0.44 32.71 -41.53
C ASP A 1177 0.83 33.50 -41.92
N TYR A 1178 1.38 33.23 -43.10
CA TYR A 1178 2.58 33.87 -43.65
C TYR A 1178 2.41 35.35 -44.07
N VAL A 1179 1.23 35.96 -43.87
CA VAL A 1179 0.87 37.29 -44.44
C VAL A 1179 0.82 38.42 -43.40
N LYS A 1180 1.17 38.16 -42.12
CA LYS A 1180 1.12 39.17 -41.03
C LYS A 1180 2.39 39.30 -40.19
N LEU A 1181 3.57 39.37 -40.85
CA LEU A 1181 4.77 39.97 -40.26
C LEU A 1181 5.34 41.06 -41.18
N ASN A 1182 5.93 42.09 -40.58
CA ASN A 1182 5.95 43.45 -41.14
C ASN A 1182 6.85 43.65 -42.37
N SER A 1183 6.33 44.42 -43.33
CA SER A 1183 7.02 44.89 -44.53
C SER A 1183 7.86 46.16 -44.29
N SER A 1184 9.07 46.02 -43.75
CA SER A 1184 10.01 47.16 -43.66
C SER A 1184 11.49 46.72 -43.71
N GLY A 1185 12.06 46.62 -44.91
CA GLY A 1185 13.49 46.36 -45.10
C GLY A 1185 13.89 46.08 -46.55
N ARG A 1186 14.70 46.95 -47.16
CA ARG A 1186 15.37 46.71 -48.45
C ARG A 1186 16.67 45.92 -48.17
N ARG A 1187 17.35 45.20 -49.09
CA ARG A 1187 17.41 45.34 -50.57
C ARG A 1187 18.17 44.15 -51.22
N MET A 1188 17.60 43.50 -52.26
CA MET A 1188 18.27 42.74 -53.36
C MET A 1188 19.25 41.58 -53.00
N SER A 1189 19.51 40.57 -53.86
CA SER A 1189 19.44 40.53 -55.34
C SER A 1189 18.89 39.24 -55.98
N ARG A 1190 18.33 39.43 -57.18
CA ARG A 1190 18.00 38.43 -58.22
C ARG A 1190 19.27 37.76 -58.83
N PRO A 1191 19.15 36.80 -59.78
CA PRO A 1191 18.26 35.61 -59.80
C PRO A 1191 19.00 34.35 -60.33
N LEU A 1192 18.34 33.18 -60.33
CA LEU A 1192 18.48 32.19 -61.41
C LEU A 1192 17.15 31.47 -61.67
N LYS A 1193 16.94 30.98 -62.89
CA LYS A 1193 15.73 30.30 -63.38
C LYS A 1193 16.12 29.03 -64.19
N PRO A 1194 15.17 28.14 -64.52
CA PRO A 1194 15.35 26.70 -64.30
C PRO A 1194 15.84 25.93 -65.54
N LEU A 1195 16.27 24.69 -65.33
CA LEU A 1195 16.31 23.50 -66.21
C LEU A 1195 16.93 22.36 -65.34
N SER A 1196 16.63 21.06 -65.48
CA SER A 1196 15.59 20.37 -66.26
C SER A 1196 15.42 18.91 -65.83
N SER A 1197 14.16 18.48 -65.65
CA SER A 1197 13.57 17.15 -65.92
C SER A 1197 14.42 15.86 -65.93
N LYS A 1198 13.85 14.81 -65.33
CA LYS A 1198 14.18 13.36 -65.37
C LYS A 1198 15.25 12.92 -64.36
N ASN A 1199 15.08 11.82 -63.61
CA ASN A 1199 13.91 10.91 -63.49
C ASN A 1199 13.34 10.99 -62.07
#